data_AF-A0A1T4XQP5-F1
#
_entry.id   AF-A0A1T4XQP5-F1
#
_cell.length_a   1.000
_cell.length_b   1.000
_cell.length_c   1.000
_cell.angle_alpha   90.00
_cell.angle_beta   90.00
_cell.angle_gamma   90.00
#
_symmetry.space_group_name_H-M   'P 1'
#
loop_
_entity.id
_entity.type
_entity.pdbx_description
1 polymer ?
#
loop_
_entity_poly.entity_id
_entity_poly.type
_entity_poly.pdbx_seq_one_letter_code
_entity_poly.pdbx_strand_id
1 'polypeptide(L)'
;MKLTFDRLPIDHKPDSTEYKYRVLNMGLLNTKHIEQLLYVISHKGYAYKDCATCGTKQADFISQELLTLDFDSGTTVDEVLKQCEEYNLLPMLIYYTFSHTEEHPRFRMIFHLDEVIEDFRLAKTLRLAINELFPDADQIKNVTQIYQGSTKGEYGYNLSHFISPHDVILKACQKIKDGSTNGNFSRNLKRRLYLKKIPSKLVQKHGNSYNNIIGQNGKLDELYTYDFCPVNVIEEEPILNNENYDWDFLNDNCELWRKSNTGEHWITEPELFFFASSLKGKKGSIKRLRQLIDKAIELHPHSYNNAQIRNLENAIKSAKPFFRRCDMLPCPYKSNCKFNTLSQCQPLKRGYVQQVRFNETISLEEGEKQLKQAIETAFTNNSSFTIIKAQTGLGKTTAILDYLKENKKLSVCLAVPTHKLKDELFQKIEQYNLDFEVIPELDISKLEPQEQEQYNKYLIVGNYIECKHILNNSKNPEIMEYVRLTDNFNRGWLDRVIITHKRAFLKSRITNDVLVIDEDILSKSIETVDVDVNDLISLKNLANDSALDDWLNCISDKKGLIQLHPLNRKQVKNIMDKIDDNINFNVYMVLKSRLCYVEDSRVTFVIKHSLPKCKKIIILSATIDDVISRWMVKPMKVDFIEIPRIEQRGQLHQYIDLPSSRHALQEGDLIQNYKRIQNILPKDNMPIITFKKFENQLLKNGFNVVATFGSTEGLNFLEGQDIAVIGTYRTQEIQYLLFAKMLDDTVETRDLETENQVVEYNGFRFHLYTFKHPVVRQVQLYMINSELEQCVGRARILRNNNKVHLVAKLPLEDAIIENIM
;
A
#
# COMPACT_ATOMS: atom_id res chain seq x y z
N MET A 1 10.06 -6.11 -30.49
CA MET A 1 9.46 -4.87 -31.02
C MET A 1 9.49 -3.78 -29.96
N LYS A 2 9.97 -2.60 -30.34
CA LYS A 2 10.02 -1.38 -29.51
C LYS A 2 9.04 -0.33 -30.05
N LEU A 3 8.18 0.19 -29.17
CA LEU A 3 7.29 1.31 -29.47
C LEU A 3 7.05 2.16 -28.23
N THR A 4 6.46 3.34 -28.39
CA THR A 4 5.97 4.13 -27.26
C THR A 4 4.50 3.82 -27.01
N PHE A 5 4.14 3.49 -25.79
CA PHE A 5 2.86 2.89 -25.43
C PHE A 5 2.32 3.50 -24.12
N ASP A 6 1.03 3.79 -24.06
CA ASP A 6 0.35 4.20 -22.84
C ASP A 6 0.19 3.01 -21.90
N ARG A 7 0.24 3.22 -20.58
CA ARG A 7 0.05 2.15 -19.59
C ARG A 7 -1.36 2.09 -19.03
N LEU A 8 -2.21 3.04 -19.39
CA LEU A 8 -3.59 3.10 -18.95
C LEU A 8 -4.53 2.82 -20.13
N PRO A 9 -5.54 1.96 -19.95
CA PRO A 9 -6.60 1.81 -20.95
C PRO A 9 -7.52 3.04 -20.95
N ILE A 10 -8.36 3.12 -21.97
CA ILE A 10 -9.51 4.01 -22.05
C ILE A 10 -10.62 3.30 -22.82
N ASP A 11 -11.88 3.54 -22.47
CA ASP A 11 -13.05 2.92 -23.11
C ASP A 11 -13.87 3.91 -23.95
N HIS A 12 -13.42 5.16 -24.08
CA HIS A 12 -14.06 6.24 -24.81
C HIS A 12 -13.05 7.11 -25.57
N LYS A 13 -13.54 8.09 -26.35
CA LYS A 13 -12.66 9.03 -27.05
C LYS A 13 -12.15 10.09 -26.06
N PRO A 14 -10.82 10.24 -25.86
CA PRO A 14 -10.29 11.15 -24.86
C PRO A 14 -10.55 12.61 -25.23
N ASP A 15 -10.82 13.45 -24.23
CA ASP A 15 -10.90 14.89 -24.41
C ASP A 15 -9.50 15.55 -24.52
N SER A 16 -9.44 16.87 -24.71
CA SER A 16 -8.18 17.59 -24.89
C SER A 16 -7.24 17.56 -23.66
N THR A 17 -7.79 17.41 -22.46
CA THR A 17 -7.06 17.35 -21.19
C THR A 17 -6.53 15.94 -20.98
N GLU A 18 -7.40 14.94 -21.17
CA GLU A 18 -7.00 13.54 -21.13
C GLU A 18 -5.94 13.24 -22.18
N TYR A 19 -6.09 13.75 -23.40
CA TYR A 19 -5.07 13.59 -24.44
C TYR A 19 -3.69 14.08 -24.00
N LYS A 20 -3.61 15.25 -23.31
CA LYS A 20 -2.35 15.76 -22.75
C LYS A 20 -1.80 14.85 -21.65
N TYR A 21 -2.67 14.32 -20.79
CA TYR A 21 -2.28 13.36 -19.76
C TYR A 21 -1.73 12.05 -20.36
N ARG A 22 -2.35 11.55 -21.43
CA ARG A 22 -1.90 10.37 -22.18
C ARG A 22 -0.51 10.58 -22.77
N VAL A 23 -0.27 11.75 -23.36
CA VAL A 23 1.06 12.13 -23.89
C VAL A 23 2.14 12.05 -22.80
N LEU A 24 1.82 12.40 -21.56
CA LEU A 24 2.75 12.37 -20.42
C LEU A 24 2.98 10.97 -19.84
N ASN A 25 1.99 10.08 -19.95
CA ASN A 25 2.06 8.71 -19.41
C ASN A 25 2.64 7.67 -20.36
N MET A 26 2.81 8.03 -21.63
CA MET A 26 3.40 7.16 -22.63
C MET A 26 4.85 6.81 -22.32
N GLY A 27 5.15 5.51 -22.26
CA GLY A 27 6.48 4.98 -21.99
C GLY A 27 7.01 4.12 -23.12
N LEU A 28 8.32 3.93 -23.16
CA LEU A 28 8.91 2.95 -24.08
C LEU A 28 8.51 1.53 -23.66
N LEU A 29 7.86 0.81 -24.56
CA LEU A 29 7.53 -0.60 -24.45
C LEU A 29 8.48 -1.40 -25.33
N ASN A 30 9.13 -2.40 -24.76
CA ASN A 30 9.87 -3.41 -25.49
C ASN A 30 9.15 -4.75 -25.25
N THR A 31 8.44 -5.24 -26.26
CA THR A 31 7.64 -6.46 -26.16
C THR A 31 8.06 -7.50 -27.19
N LYS A 32 8.01 -8.77 -26.77
CA LYS A 32 8.08 -9.95 -27.65
C LYS A 32 6.70 -10.58 -27.86
N HIS A 33 5.67 -10.12 -27.14
CA HIS A 33 4.30 -10.61 -27.20
C HIS A 33 3.45 -9.68 -28.08
N ILE A 34 3.63 -9.79 -29.40
CA ILE A 34 2.97 -8.90 -30.37
C ILE A 34 1.44 -9.09 -30.33
N GLU A 35 0.97 -10.33 -30.25
CA GLU A 35 -0.47 -10.63 -30.17
C GLU A 35 -1.17 -9.93 -29.00
N GLN A 36 -0.55 -9.98 -27.81
CA GLN A 36 -1.07 -9.29 -26.62
C GLN A 36 -1.09 -7.78 -26.84
N LEU A 37 -0.08 -7.21 -27.50
CA LEU A 37 -0.06 -5.78 -27.84
C LEU A 37 -1.21 -5.41 -28.76
N LEU A 38 -1.42 -6.18 -29.83
CA LEU A 38 -2.50 -5.93 -30.78
C LEU A 38 -3.85 -6.00 -30.07
N TYR A 39 -4.06 -7.02 -29.22
CA TYR A 39 -5.28 -7.19 -28.44
C TYR A 39 -5.56 -5.99 -27.52
N VAL A 40 -4.56 -5.51 -26.77
CA VAL A 40 -4.79 -4.37 -25.86
C VAL A 40 -5.04 -3.06 -26.62
N ILE A 41 -4.48 -2.92 -27.84
CA ILE A 41 -4.77 -1.77 -28.72
C ILE A 41 -6.22 -1.85 -29.23
N SER A 42 -6.68 -3.01 -29.72
CA SER A 42 -7.98 -3.18 -30.38
C SER A 42 -9.17 -3.35 -29.44
N HIS A 43 -8.95 -3.93 -28.25
CA HIS A 43 -10.02 -4.31 -27.31
C HIS A 43 -9.98 -3.61 -25.95
N LYS A 44 -8.86 -3.01 -25.58
CA LYS A 44 -8.67 -2.37 -24.27
C LYS A 44 -8.34 -0.87 -24.37
N GLY A 45 -8.32 -0.33 -25.58
CA GLY A 45 -8.22 1.11 -25.82
C GLY A 45 -6.88 1.75 -25.50
N TYR A 46 -5.79 0.98 -25.44
CA TYR A 46 -4.48 1.55 -25.13
C TYR A 46 -3.96 2.43 -26.28
N ALA A 47 -3.56 3.66 -25.95
CA ALA A 47 -2.94 4.57 -26.90
C ALA A 47 -1.46 4.21 -27.15
N TYR A 48 -0.96 4.51 -28.34
CA TYR A 48 0.41 4.18 -28.71
C TYR A 48 0.97 5.15 -29.77
N LYS A 49 2.28 5.15 -29.94
CA LYS A 49 2.97 5.66 -31.13
C LYS A 49 3.54 4.46 -31.86
N ASP A 50 3.47 4.46 -33.18
CA ASP A 50 4.04 3.39 -34.00
C ASP A 50 5.58 3.44 -34.10
N CYS A 51 6.20 4.42 -33.44
CA CYS A 51 7.63 4.50 -33.22
C CYS A 51 7.99 4.46 -31.71
N ALA A 52 9.21 4.05 -31.41
CA ALA A 52 9.86 4.22 -30.12
C ALA A 52 10.43 5.64 -29.99
N THR A 53 10.08 6.31 -28.89
CA THR A 53 10.60 7.65 -28.55
C THR A 53 11.09 7.69 -27.11
N CYS A 54 12.15 8.46 -26.85
CA CYS A 54 12.67 8.79 -25.51
C CYS A 54 12.11 10.12 -24.97
N GLY A 55 10.90 10.48 -25.39
CA GLY A 55 10.24 11.74 -25.08
C GLY A 55 8.98 11.96 -25.90
N THR A 56 8.48 13.19 -25.93
CA THR A 56 7.21 13.53 -26.60
C THR A 56 7.41 14.12 -27.99
N LYS A 57 8.63 14.52 -28.37
CA LYS A 57 8.92 15.23 -29.62
C LYS A 57 9.54 14.30 -30.67
N GLN A 58 9.50 14.71 -31.94
CA GLN A 58 10.18 14.02 -33.05
C GLN A 58 11.69 13.89 -32.86
N ALA A 59 12.32 14.87 -32.19
CA ALA A 59 13.74 14.84 -31.85
C ALA A 59 14.12 13.70 -30.88
N ASP A 60 13.13 13.07 -30.24
CA ASP A 60 13.32 11.97 -29.31
C ASP A 60 13.14 10.58 -29.97
N PHE A 61 13.05 10.52 -31.31
CA PHE A 61 12.95 9.28 -32.07
C PHE A 61 14.11 8.31 -31.77
N ILE A 62 13.79 7.04 -31.51
CA ILE A 62 14.75 5.96 -31.27
C ILE A 62 14.73 4.98 -32.45
N SER A 63 13.56 4.40 -32.72
CA SER A 63 13.40 3.38 -33.75
C SER A 63 11.93 3.28 -34.18
N GLN A 64 11.68 2.68 -35.35
CA GLN A 64 10.33 2.38 -35.83
C GLN A 64 10.28 0.96 -36.40
N GLU A 65 9.28 0.20 -35.95
CA GLU A 65 9.00 -1.17 -36.41
C GLU A 65 7.54 -1.30 -36.90
N LEU A 66 6.70 -0.29 -36.66
CA LEU A 66 5.30 -0.25 -37.07
C LEU A 66 5.00 0.98 -37.94
N LEU A 67 4.02 0.85 -38.83
CA LEU A 67 3.37 1.97 -39.52
C LEU A 67 1.86 1.87 -39.28
N THR A 68 1.24 2.95 -38.83
CA THR A 68 -0.22 3.03 -38.67
C THR A 68 -0.82 4.01 -39.67
N LEU A 69 -1.88 3.61 -40.35
CA LEU A 69 -2.77 4.49 -41.13
C LEU A 69 -4.09 4.66 -40.39
N ASP A 70 -4.64 5.87 -40.43
CA ASP A 70 -5.92 6.24 -39.82
C ASP A 70 -6.91 6.61 -40.93
N PHE A 71 -8.11 6.05 -40.90
CA PHE A 71 -9.14 6.26 -41.91
C PHE A 71 -10.40 6.79 -41.24
N ASP A 72 -10.64 8.09 -41.43
CA ASP A 72 -11.77 8.82 -40.82
C ASP A 72 -12.88 9.21 -41.83
N SER A 73 -12.65 9.02 -43.14
CA SER A 73 -13.52 9.52 -44.22
C SER A 73 -13.92 8.47 -45.27
N GLY A 74 -15.17 7.99 -45.21
CA GLY A 74 -15.97 7.49 -46.35
C GLY A 74 -15.50 6.22 -47.09
N THR A 75 -14.38 5.61 -46.69
CA THR A 75 -13.82 4.41 -47.32
C THR A 75 -14.06 3.20 -46.44
N THR A 76 -14.34 2.03 -47.03
CA THR A 76 -14.58 0.77 -46.30
C THR A 76 -13.29 -0.03 -46.10
N VAL A 77 -13.28 -0.92 -45.11
CA VAL A 77 -12.12 -1.80 -44.85
C VAL A 77 -11.80 -2.67 -46.08
N ASP A 78 -12.82 -3.19 -46.76
CA ASP A 78 -12.66 -4.07 -47.92
C ASP A 78 -12.05 -3.36 -49.14
N GLU A 79 -12.39 -2.09 -49.36
CA GLU A 79 -11.81 -1.28 -50.43
C GLU A 79 -10.32 -1.03 -50.20
N VAL A 80 -9.92 -0.71 -48.96
CA VAL A 80 -8.51 -0.50 -48.61
C VAL A 80 -7.75 -1.83 -48.63
N LEU A 81 -8.37 -2.94 -48.22
CA LEU A 81 -7.76 -4.28 -48.31
C LEU A 81 -7.45 -4.67 -49.76
N LYS A 82 -8.34 -4.38 -50.72
CA LYS A 82 -8.04 -4.58 -52.15
C LYS A 82 -6.83 -3.77 -52.61
N GLN A 83 -6.73 -2.51 -52.18
CA GLN A 83 -5.52 -1.70 -52.47
C GLN A 83 -4.26 -2.30 -51.83
N CYS A 84 -4.36 -2.81 -50.60
CA CYS A 84 -3.26 -3.52 -49.92
C CYS A 84 -2.82 -4.77 -50.71
N GLU A 85 -3.76 -5.52 -51.28
CA GLU A 85 -3.48 -6.69 -52.13
C GLU A 85 -2.80 -6.29 -53.45
N GLU A 86 -3.29 -5.24 -54.13
CA GLU A 86 -2.70 -4.71 -55.36
C GLU A 86 -1.24 -4.26 -55.14
N TYR A 87 -0.99 -3.58 -54.02
CA TYR A 87 0.35 -3.20 -53.64
C TYR A 87 1.14 -4.34 -53.01
N ASN A 88 0.57 -5.50 -52.70
CA ASN A 88 1.23 -6.53 -51.88
C ASN A 88 1.86 -5.93 -50.60
N LEU A 89 1.05 -5.16 -49.87
CA LEU A 89 1.38 -4.53 -48.59
C LEU A 89 0.22 -4.83 -47.63
N LEU A 90 0.22 -6.02 -47.04
CA LEU A 90 -0.88 -6.46 -46.19
C LEU A 90 -0.68 -5.98 -44.73
N PRO A 91 -1.74 -5.49 -44.06
CA PRO A 91 -1.66 -5.06 -42.67
C PRO A 91 -1.58 -6.26 -41.72
N MET A 92 -0.95 -6.03 -40.57
CA MET A 92 -0.90 -6.97 -39.45
C MET A 92 -2.16 -6.90 -38.59
N LEU A 93 -2.74 -5.71 -38.40
CA LEU A 93 -3.98 -5.50 -37.63
C LEU A 93 -4.85 -4.44 -38.31
N ILE A 94 -6.16 -4.66 -38.32
CA ILE A 94 -7.17 -3.66 -38.68
C ILE A 94 -8.16 -3.54 -37.53
N TYR A 95 -8.33 -2.36 -36.93
CA TYR A 95 -9.25 -2.18 -35.80
C TYR A 95 -10.11 -0.93 -35.90
N TYR A 96 -11.30 -0.99 -35.34
CA TYR A 96 -12.26 0.11 -35.37
C TYR A 96 -11.92 1.16 -34.31
N THR A 97 -12.05 2.44 -34.64
CA THR A 97 -11.78 3.54 -33.68
C THR A 97 -12.99 3.80 -32.79
N PHE A 98 -12.83 4.55 -31.69
CA PHE A 98 -13.96 4.91 -30.81
C PHE A 98 -15.10 5.65 -31.51
N SER A 99 -14.82 6.34 -32.62
CA SER A 99 -15.82 7.08 -33.40
C SER A 99 -16.45 6.25 -34.53
N HIS A 100 -16.15 4.94 -34.60
CA HIS A 100 -16.73 4.04 -35.60
C HIS A 100 -18.24 3.86 -35.41
N THR A 101 -18.97 3.90 -36.52
CA THR A 101 -20.38 3.49 -36.65
C THR A 101 -20.55 2.74 -37.98
N GLU A 102 -21.62 1.96 -38.14
CA GLU A 102 -21.88 1.22 -39.38
C GLU A 102 -22.08 2.15 -40.59
N GLU A 103 -22.72 3.32 -40.39
CA GLU A 103 -22.94 4.32 -41.45
C GLU A 103 -21.67 5.13 -41.78
N HIS A 104 -20.77 5.28 -40.81
CA HIS A 104 -19.50 5.99 -40.95
C HIS A 104 -18.34 5.13 -40.42
N PRO A 105 -17.84 4.18 -41.22
CA PRO A 105 -16.72 3.34 -40.83
C PRO A 105 -15.46 4.17 -40.59
N ARG A 106 -14.92 4.06 -39.37
CA ARG A 106 -13.62 4.62 -39.00
C ARG A 106 -12.72 3.55 -38.42
N PHE A 107 -11.53 3.38 -38.98
CA PHE A 107 -10.64 2.28 -38.60
C PHE A 107 -9.18 2.67 -38.79
N ARG A 108 -8.30 1.91 -38.16
CA ARG A 108 -6.85 2.04 -38.29
C ARG A 108 -6.25 0.72 -38.77
N MET A 109 -5.23 0.83 -39.61
CA MET A 109 -4.45 -0.31 -40.08
C MET A 109 -3.01 -0.21 -39.56
N ILE A 110 -2.54 -1.26 -38.88
CA ILE A 110 -1.15 -1.37 -38.42
C ILE A 110 -0.41 -2.34 -39.33
N PHE A 111 0.71 -1.87 -39.88
CA PHE A 111 1.66 -2.66 -40.65
C PHE A 111 2.93 -2.88 -39.83
N HIS A 112 3.48 -4.09 -39.89
CA HIS A 112 4.75 -4.40 -39.23
C HIS A 112 5.88 -4.43 -40.25
N LEU A 113 6.96 -3.73 -39.95
CA LEU A 113 8.15 -3.69 -40.80
C LEU A 113 8.99 -4.96 -40.59
N ASP A 114 9.59 -5.49 -41.65
CA ASP A 114 10.55 -6.60 -41.54
C ASP A 114 11.95 -6.16 -41.04
N GLU A 115 12.17 -4.86 -40.91
CA GLU A 115 13.41 -4.24 -40.45
C GLU A 115 13.14 -3.13 -39.40
N VAL A 116 14.06 -2.98 -38.44
CA VAL A 116 14.03 -1.90 -37.46
C VAL A 116 14.64 -0.63 -38.08
N ILE A 117 13.85 0.44 -38.14
CA ILE A 117 14.29 1.73 -38.70
C ILE A 117 14.79 2.65 -37.60
N GLU A 118 16.09 2.89 -37.53
CA GLU A 118 16.70 3.80 -36.54
C GLU A 118 17.00 5.21 -37.11
N ASP A 119 16.99 5.36 -38.44
CA ASP A 119 17.17 6.67 -39.10
C ASP A 119 15.85 7.44 -39.21
N PHE A 120 15.73 8.54 -38.47
CA PHE A 120 14.55 9.40 -38.49
C PHE A 120 14.18 9.93 -39.89
N ARG A 121 15.16 10.18 -40.76
CA ARG A 121 14.90 10.67 -42.12
C ARG A 121 14.29 9.57 -42.99
N LEU A 122 14.72 8.33 -42.79
CA LEU A 122 14.12 7.16 -43.43
C LEU A 122 12.70 6.93 -42.90
N ALA A 123 12.48 7.02 -41.58
CA ALA A 123 11.14 6.96 -40.97
C ALA A 123 10.20 8.03 -41.53
N LYS A 124 10.67 9.27 -41.69
CA LYS A 124 9.91 10.37 -42.32
C LYS A 124 9.60 10.10 -43.79
N THR A 125 10.55 9.53 -44.53
CA THR A 125 10.36 9.15 -45.93
C THR A 125 9.34 8.02 -46.06
N LEU A 126 9.39 7.02 -45.19
CA LEU A 126 8.43 5.91 -45.12
C LEU A 126 7.02 6.41 -44.83
N ARG A 127 6.88 7.34 -43.89
CA ARG A 127 5.59 7.98 -43.60
C ARG A 127 5.00 8.67 -44.84
N LEU A 128 5.83 9.40 -45.58
CA LEU A 128 5.37 10.06 -46.81
C LEU A 128 5.05 9.06 -47.92
N ALA A 129 5.84 7.99 -48.04
CA ALA A 129 5.62 6.94 -49.03
C ALA A 129 4.32 6.18 -48.79
N ILE A 130 4.03 5.79 -47.54
CA ILE A 130 2.79 5.08 -47.23
C ILE A 130 1.55 5.99 -47.42
N ASN A 131 1.65 7.29 -47.08
CA ASN A 131 0.56 8.24 -47.34
C ASN A 131 0.31 8.47 -48.85
N GLU A 132 1.36 8.40 -49.69
CA GLU A 132 1.21 8.50 -51.15
C GLU A 132 0.50 7.26 -51.72
N LEU A 133 0.77 6.08 -51.15
CA LEU A 133 0.13 4.83 -51.57
C LEU A 133 -1.35 4.80 -51.18
N PHE A 134 -1.71 5.32 -50.01
CA PHE A 134 -3.06 5.34 -49.48
C PHE A 134 -3.55 6.80 -49.29
N PRO A 135 -3.99 7.48 -50.37
CA PRO A 135 -4.41 8.87 -50.32
C PRO A 135 -5.70 9.08 -49.51
N ASP A 136 -6.51 8.03 -49.37
CA ASP A 136 -7.79 8.05 -48.62
C ASP A 136 -7.58 7.96 -47.10
N ALA A 137 -6.35 7.69 -46.64
CA ALA A 137 -5.98 7.77 -45.24
C ALA A 137 -5.74 9.22 -44.80
N ASP A 138 -5.89 9.48 -43.51
CA ASP A 138 -5.52 10.75 -42.90
C ASP A 138 -4.04 11.05 -43.15
N GLN A 139 -3.78 12.22 -43.71
CA GLN A 139 -2.46 12.61 -44.23
C GLN A 139 -1.50 13.07 -43.12
N ILE A 140 -1.21 12.16 -42.19
CA ILE A 140 -0.36 12.37 -41.01
C ILE A 140 1.11 12.43 -41.45
N LYS A 141 1.76 13.58 -41.24
CA LYS A 141 3.20 13.77 -41.54
C LYS A 141 4.10 13.60 -40.32
N ASN A 142 3.51 13.53 -39.12
CA ASN A 142 4.24 13.42 -37.87
C ASN A 142 4.65 11.97 -37.60
N VAL A 143 5.95 11.67 -37.57
CA VAL A 143 6.44 10.31 -37.30
C VAL A 143 6.13 9.86 -35.87
N THR A 144 6.08 10.80 -34.91
CA THR A 144 5.77 10.52 -33.51
C THR A 144 4.29 10.76 -33.19
N GLN A 145 3.41 10.54 -34.16
CA GLN A 145 1.98 10.66 -33.99
C GLN A 145 1.49 9.67 -32.93
N ILE A 146 0.53 10.12 -32.12
CA ILE A 146 -0.19 9.28 -31.17
C ILE A 146 -1.46 8.76 -31.83
N TYR A 147 -1.62 7.45 -31.78
CA TYR A 147 -2.81 6.73 -32.20
C TYR A 147 -3.55 6.24 -30.96
N GLN A 148 -4.87 6.40 -30.97
CA GLN A 148 -5.71 5.86 -29.90
C GLN A 148 -6.04 4.39 -30.22
N GLY A 149 -6.00 3.54 -29.20
CA GLY A 149 -6.62 2.22 -29.29
C GLY A 149 -8.15 2.33 -29.35
N SER A 150 -8.84 1.21 -29.27
CA SER A 150 -10.28 1.18 -29.02
C SER A 150 -10.72 -0.02 -28.17
N THR A 151 -12.00 -0.03 -27.81
CA THR A 151 -12.73 -1.17 -27.25
C THR A 151 -13.75 -1.73 -28.26
N LYS A 152 -13.78 -1.20 -29.48
CA LYS A 152 -14.69 -1.62 -30.57
C LYS A 152 -14.25 -2.91 -31.28
N GLY A 153 -13.08 -3.45 -30.95
CA GLY A 153 -12.55 -4.69 -31.51
C GLY A 153 -11.82 -4.51 -32.85
N GLU A 154 -11.22 -5.61 -33.33
CA GLU A 154 -10.64 -5.68 -34.67
C GLU A 154 -11.60 -6.19 -35.75
N TYR A 155 -11.34 -5.78 -36.98
CA TYR A 155 -11.86 -6.45 -38.18
C TYR A 155 -11.08 -7.74 -38.46
N GLY A 156 -9.76 -7.71 -38.24
CA GLY A 156 -8.91 -8.88 -38.39
C GLY A 156 -7.44 -8.59 -38.13
N TYR A 157 -6.66 -9.65 -37.86
CA TYR A 157 -5.22 -9.58 -37.71
C TYR A 157 -4.53 -10.81 -38.29
N ASN A 158 -3.28 -10.64 -38.74
CA ASN A 158 -2.41 -11.74 -39.14
C ASN A 158 -0.96 -11.43 -38.76
N LEU A 159 -0.44 -12.17 -37.77
CA LEU A 159 0.90 -12.00 -37.22
C LEU A 159 2.02 -12.38 -38.20
N SER A 160 1.69 -13.09 -39.30
CA SER A 160 2.68 -13.44 -40.33
C SER A 160 2.85 -12.35 -41.39
N HIS A 161 2.07 -11.26 -41.35
CA HIS A 161 2.20 -10.16 -42.30
C HIS A 161 3.32 -9.21 -41.88
N PHE A 162 4.31 -9.05 -42.76
CA PHE A 162 5.38 -8.08 -42.66
C PHE A 162 5.50 -7.35 -44.00
N ILE A 163 5.85 -6.06 -43.95
CA ILE A 163 6.13 -5.26 -45.14
C ILE A 163 7.57 -4.75 -45.11
N SER A 164 8.21 -4.75 -46.28
CA SER A 164 9.55 -4.19 -46.40
C SER A 164 9.51 -2.67 -46.53
N PRO A 165 10.27 -1.92 -45.70
CA PRO A 165 10.45 -0.47 -45.88
C PRO A 165 10.86 -0.09 -47.31
N HIS A 166 11.72 -0.92 -47.91
CA HIS A 166 12.18 -0.73 -49.28
C HIS A 166 11.02 -0.85 -50.29
N ASP A 167 10.16 -1.85 -50.14
CA ASP A 167 9.04 -2.07 -51.05
C ASP A 167 7.99 -0.97 -50.95
N VAL A 168 7.72 -0.47 -49.74
CA VAL A 168 6.83 0.69 -49.54
C VAL A 168 7.35 1.90 -50.32
N ILE A 169 8.63 2.25 -50.18
CA ILE A 169 9.23 3.38 -50.89
C ILE A 169 9.23 3.16 -52.40
N LEU A 170 9.56 1.95 -52.86
CA LEU A 170 9.58 1.63 -54.28
C LEU A 170 8.21 1.74 -54.94
N LYS A 171 7.18 1.17 -54.31
CA LYS A 171 5.80 1.22 -54.81
C LYS A 171 5.30 2.67 -54.86
N ALA A 172 5.61 3.48 -53.85
CA ALA A 172 5.30 4.91 -53.86
C ALA A 172 6.03 5.64 -55.00
N CYS A 173 7.32 5.34 -55.23
CA CYS A 173 8.07 5.90 -56.36
C CYS A 173 7.47 5.49 -57.71
N GLN A 174 7.01 4.24 -57.86
CA GLN A 174 6.34 3.74 -59.07
C GLN A 174 5.02 4.48 -59.31
N LYS A 175 4.16 4.57 -58.28
CA LYS A 175 2.90 5.34 -58.36
C LYS A 175 3.12 6.79 -58.80
N ILE A 176 4.14 7.45 -58.25
CA ILE A 176 4.52 8.82 -58.66
C ILE A 176 5.01 8.86 -60.12
N LYS A 177 5.76 7.84 -60.55
CA LYS A 177 6.29 7.73 -61.91
C LYS A 177 5.16 7.58 -62.92
N ASP A 178 4.25 6.67 -62.66
CA ASP A 178 3.13 6.34 -63.55
C ASP A 178 2.16 7.53 -63.68
N GLY A 179 2.08 8.38 -62.64
CA GLY A 179 1.32 9.64 -62.66
C GLY A 179 2.09 10.89 -63.14
N SER A 180 3.32 10.79 -63.64
CA SER A 180 4.16 11.95 -64.02
C SER A 180 4.75 11.86 -65.44
N THR A 181 4.86 13.00 -66.14
CA THR A 181 5.71 13.11 -67.35
C THR A 181 7.21 13.15 -66.99
N ASN A 182 8.09 12.65 -67.87
CA ASN A 182 9.53 12.42 -67.60
C ASN A 182 10.30 13.61 -66.97
N GLY A 183 9.92 14.85 -67.26
CA GLY A 183 10.54 16.06 -66.66
C GLY A 183 10.04 16.44 -65.26
N ASN A 184 8.85 15.97 -64.86
CA ASN A 184 8.22 16.28 -63.57
C ASN A 184 8.48 15.21 -62.51
N PHE A 185 8.92 14.02 -62.91
CA PHE A 185 9.12 12.88 -62.02
C PHE A 185 10.14 13.14 -60.89
N SER A 186 11.36 13.58 -61.23
CA SER A 186 12.40 13.88 -60.22
C SER A 186 11.97 15.02 -59.27
N ARG A 187 11.23 16.01 -59.81
CA ARG A 187 10.65 17.09 -59.00
C ARG A 187 9.59 16.57 -58.03
N ASN A 188 8.72 15.66 -58.48
CA ASN A 188 7.68 15.04 -57.66
C ASN A 188 8.28 14.12 -56.58
N LEU A 189 9.32 13.34 -56.89
CA LEU A 189 10.04 12.55 -55.88
C LEU A 189 10.63 13.44 -54.76
N LYS A 190 11.28 14.54 -55.13
CA LYS A 190 11.88 15.46 -54.14
C LYS A 190 10.81 16.16 -53.30
N ARG A 191 9.68 16.51 -53.90
CA ARG A 191 8.59 17.22 -53.23
C ARG A 191 7.74 16.32 -52.34
N ARG A 192 7.42 15.10 -52.80
CA ARG A 192 6.48 14.19 -52.12
C ARG A 192 7.18 13.26 -51.14
N LEU A 193 8.37 12.77 -51.46
CA LEU A 193 9.08 11.74 -50.67
C LEU A 193 10.45 12.21 -50.15
N TYR A 194 10.87 13.45 -50.43
CA TYR A 194 12.22 13.95 -50.14
C TYR A 194 13.38 13.16 -50.79
N LEU A 195 13.09 12.53 -51.94
CA LEU A 195 14.06 11.73 -52.70
C LEU A 195 14.56 12.46 -53.95
N LYS A 196 15.87 12.40 -54.23
CA LYS A 196 16.44 12.96 -55.48
C LYS A 196 16.34 12.00 -56.67
N LYS A 197 16.42 10.69 -56.43
CA LYS A 197 16.41 9.61 -57.42
C LYS A 197 15.62 8.41 -56.87
N ILE A 198 15.14 7.55 -57.76
CA ILE A 198 14.62 6.24 -57.35
C ILE A 198 15.76 5.48 -56.64
N PRO A 199 15.50 4.79 -55.52
CA PRO A 199 16.47 3.88 -54.91
C PRO A 199 17.04 2.91 -55.97
N SER A 200 18.36 2.92 -56.17
CA SER A 200 19.03 2.02 -57.12
C SER A 200 18.92 0.58 -56.60
N LYS A 201 18.20 -0.30 -57.30
CA LYS A 201 17.92 -1.69 -56.87
C LYS A 201 19.21 -2.52 -56.69
N LEU A 202 19.24 -3.36 -55.64
CA LEU A 202 20.11 -4.54 -55.42
C LEU A 202 21.60 -4.28 -55.03
N VAL A 203 22.14 -5.07 -54.07
CA VAL A 203 23.53 -5.13 -53.53
C VAL A 203 23.80 -4.11 -52.38
N GLN A 204 23.99 -4.42 -51.10
CA GLN A 204 24.54 -5.59 -50.39
C GLN A 204 23.96 -5.63 -48.95
N LYS A 205 23.79 -6.84 -48.41
CA LYS A 205 23.49 -7.11 -46.98
C LYS A 205 24.42 -6.29 -46.06
N HIS A 206 23.82 -5.63 -45.07
CA HIS A 206 24.44 -4.95 -43.93
C HIS A 206 25.25 -3.67 -44.19
N GLY A 207 24.79 -2.56 -43.59
CA GLY A 207 25.62 -1.43 -43.16
C GLY A 207 25.74 -0.25 -44.14
N ASN A 208 25.20 0.91 -43.74
CA ASN A 208 25.67 2.27 -44.10
C ASN A 208 25.35 2.91 -45.48
N SER A 209 24.21 2.70 -46.14
CA SER A 209 23.95 3.46 -47.41
C SER A 209 22.56 4.08 -47.68
N TYR A 210 21.75 4.39 -46.65
CA TYR A 210 20.58 5.28 -46.86
C TYR A 210 20.94 6.78 -46.98
N ASN A 211 22.13 7.18 -46.50
CA ASN A 211 22.62 8.56 -46.53
C ASN A 211 22.77 9.16 -47.94
N ASN A 212 22.91 8.31 -48.97
CA ASN A 212 23.14 8.75 -50.36
C ASN A 212 21.85 8.93 -51.20
N ILE A 213 20.69 8.58 -50.64
CA ILE A 213 19.39 8.60 -51.33
C ILE A 213 18.61 9.91 -51.04
N ILE A 214 18.87 10.50 -49.87
CA ILE A 214 18.21 11.70 -49.35
C ILE A 214 19.03 12.94 -49.75
N GLY A 215 18.37 13.99 -50.24
CA GLY A 215 19.05 15.09 -50.92
C GLY A 215 20.00 15.92 -50.06
N GLN A 216 21.30 15.90 -50.37
CA GLN A 216 22.34 16.72 -49.69
C GLN A 216 22.23 18.25 -49.82
N ASN A 217 21.28 18.82 -50.58
CA ASN A 217 21.21 20.28 -50.77
C ASN A 217 19.78 20.73 -51.11
N GLY A 218 19.00 21.01 -50.08
CA GLY A 218 17.79 21.83 -50.13
C GLY A 218 17.72 22.54 -48.80
N LYS A 219 17.97 23.85 -48.81
CA LYS A 219 17.85 24.72 -47.64
C LYS A 219 16.56 24.39 -46.89
N LEU A 220 16.73 24.02 -45.62
CA LEU A 220 15.69 24.06 -44.60
C LEU A 220 15.51 25.53 -44.21
N ASP A 221 14.89 26.32 -45.09
CA ASP A 221 14.35 27.60 -44.65
C ASP A 221 12.98 27.34 -44.03
N GLU A 222 12.93 27.57 -42.72
CA GLU A 222 11.77 27.76 -41.84
C GLU A 222 10.86 26.55 -41.54
N LEU A 223 11.33 25.69 -40.64
CA LEU A 223 10.53 25.15 -39.51
C LEU A 223 11.48 24.52 -38.49
N TYR A 224 11.87 25.36 -37.53
CA TYR A 224 12.63 25.10 -36.30
C TYR A 224 13.99 24.37 -36.46
N THR A 225 15.04 25.19 -36.55
CA THR A 225 16.36 24.85 -36.03
C THR A 225 16.23 24.32 -34.59
N TYR A 226 16.52 23.05 -34.38
CA TYR A 226 17.06 22.60 -33.11
C TYR A 226 18.52 22.30 -33.36
N ASP A 227 19.37 23.14 -32.78
CA ASP A 227 20.81 23.00 -32.82
C ASP A 227 21.22 21.60 -32.38
N PHE A 228 21.93 20.90 -33.26
CA PHE A 228 23.06 20.11 -32.81
C PHE A 228 23.97 21.09 -32.07
N CYS A 229 23.95 21.09 -30.74
CA CYS A 229 24.96 21.83 -30.00
C CYS A 229 26.30 21.15 -30.29
N PRO A 230 27.24 21.84 -30.97
CA PRO A 230 28.62 21.41 -31.02
C PRO A 230 29.17 21.40 -29.60
N VAL A 231 30.19 20.59 -29.38
CA VAL A 231 31.07 20.73 -28.22
C VAL A 231 31.58 22.16 -28.20
N ASN A 232 30.98 23.01 -27.36
CA ASN A 232 31.60 24.20 -26.83
C ASN A 232 31.29 24.23 -25.33
N VAL A 233 32.39 24.31 -24.60
CA VAL A 233 32.47 24.49 -23.15
C VAL A 233 31.53 25.64 -22.77
N ILE A 234 30.43 25.32 -22.11
CA ILE A 234 29.72 26.25 -21.24
C ILE A 234 29.83 25.62 -19.86
N GLU A 235 30.81 26.14 -19.13
CA GLU A 235 30.81 26.16 -17.68
C GLU A 235 29.49 26.79 -17.20
N GLU A 236 28.99 26.27 -16.09
CA GLU A 236 27.76 26.65 -15.37
C GLU A 236 26.51 25.79 -15.63
N GLU A 237 26.32 24.85 -14.69
CA GLU A 237 25.10 24.10 -14.45
C GLU A 237 23.90 25.03 -14.23
N PRO A 238 22.73 24.79 -14.83
CA PRO A 238 21.49 25.16 -14.17
C PRO A 238 21.30 24.18 -13.01
N ILE A 239 21.71 24.63 -11.81
CA ILE A 239 21.47 23.96 -10.53
C ILE A 239 19.94 23.86 -10.35
N LEU A 240 19.36 22.73 -10.77
CA LEU A 240 17.99 22.37 -10.40
C LEU A 240 18.07 21.61 -9.07
N ASN A 241 17.73 22.36 -8.02
CA ASN A 241 17.72 22.03 -6.60
C ASN A 241 19.08 21.99 -5.90
N ASN A 242 19.28 23.01 -5.07
CA ASN A 242 20.35 23.18 -4.08
C ASN A 242 20.28 22.15 -2.91
N GLU A 243 19.71 20.97 -3.13
CA GLU A 243 19.68 19.90 -2.13
C GLU A 243 20.89 18.99 -2.35
N ASN A 244 21.73 18.84 -1.32
CA ASN A 244 22.81 17.86 -1.33
C ASN A 244 22.21 16.46 -1.57
N TYR A 245 22.60 15.80 -2.65
CA TYR A 245 22.28 14.39 -2.87
C TYR A 245 23.03 13.56 -1.83
N ASP A 246 22.32 12.69 -1.12
CA ASP A 246 22.90 11.91 -0.03
C ASP A 246 23.60 10.67 -0.62
N TRP A 247 24.92 10.84 -0.85
CA TRP A 247 25.78 9.81 -1.44
C TRP A 247 26.03 8.66 -0.48
N ASP A 248 26.09 8.94 0.81
CA ASP A 248 26.33 7.93 1.85
C ASP A 248 25.09 7.05 1.98
N PHE A 249 23.88 7.65 1.97
CA PHE A 249 22.64 6.90 1.94
C PHE A 249 22.53 6.00 0.70
N LEU A 250 22.91 6.49 -0.48
CA LEU A 250 22.94 5.66 -1.70
C LEU A 250 23.92 4.47 -1.54
N ASN A 251 25.09 4.72 -0.95
CA ASN A 251 26.10 3.70 -0.68
C ASN A 251 25.64 2.64 0.33
N ASP A 252 24.88 3.04 1.34
CA ASP A 252 24.35 2.10 2.34
C ASP A 252 23.21 1.23 1.79
N ASN A 253 22.43 1.77 0.85
CA ASN A 253 21.17 1.18 0.38
C ASN A 253 21.21 0.56 -1.03
N CYS A 254 22.26 0.79 -1.82
CA CYS A 254 22.45 0.16 -3.13
C CYS A 254 23.74 -0.66 -3.16
N GLU A 255 23.61 -1.98 -3.03
CA GLU A 255 24.77 -2.89 -3.00
C GLU A 255 25.60 -2.82 -4.29
N LEU A 256 24.95 -2.70 -5.46
CA LEU A 256 25.63 -2.52 -6.74
C LEU A 256 26.52 -1.27 -6.73
N TRP A 257 25.98 -0.14 -6.26
CA TRP A 257 26.74 1.10 -6.15
C TRP A 257 27.90 0.95 -5.17
N ARG A 258 27.64 0.42 -3.97
CA ARG A 258 28.65 0.23 -2.92
C ARG A 258 29.81 -0.64 -3.38
N LYS A 259 29.52 -1.81 -3.94
CA LYS A 259 30.54 -2.74 -4.43
C LYS A 259 31.29 -2.21 -5.64
N SER A 260 30.62 -1.43 -6.50
CA SER A 260 31.32 -0.72 -7.58
C SER A 260 32.28 0.35 -7.02
N ASN A 261 31.91 0.99 -5.92
CA ASN A 261 32.70 2.03 -5.26
C ASN A 261 33.90 1.48 -4.46
N THR A 262 33.77 0.27 -3.90
CA THR A 262 34.91 -0.46 -3.29
C THR A 262 35.74 -1.24 -4.31
N GLY A 263 35.22 -1.40 -5.53
CA GLY A 263 35.82 -2.17 -6.61
C GLY A 263 35.67 -3.69 -6.49
N GLU A 264 34.81 -4.15 -5.58
CA GLU A 264 34.39 -5.56 -5.48
C GLU A 264 33.46 -5.98 -6.64
N HIS A 265 32.80 -5.01 -7.29
CA HIS A 265 31.96 -5.25 -8.47
C HIS A 265 32.51 -4.52 -9.69
N TRP A 266 32.66 -5.26 -10.79
CA TRP A 266 33.02 -4.67 -12.07
C TRP A 266 31.80 -3.99 -12.70
N ILE A 267 31.76 -2.66 -12.64
CA ILE A 267 30.69 -1.86 -13.25
C ILE A 267 30.70 -1.97 -14.79
N THR A 268 29.56 -2.35 -15.34
CA THR A 268 29.35 -2.50 -16.78
C THR A 268 28.80 -1.22 -17.42
N GLU A 269 28.90 -1.09 -18.75
CA GLU A 269 28.35 0.05 -19.47
C GLU A 269 26.83 0.26 -19.24
N PRO A 270 25.97 -0.77 -19.26
CA PRO A 270 24.55 -0.60 -18.93
C PRO A 270 24.28 -0.14 -17.48
N GLU A 271 25.05 -0.65 -16.51
CA GLU A 271 24.94 -0.26 -15.10
C GLU A 271 25.39 1.19 -14.89
N LEU A 272 26.50 1.58 -15.51
CA LEU A 272 26.98 2.96 -15.48
C LEU A 272 26.01 3.91 -16.16
N PHE A 273 25.43 3.52 -17.31
CA PHE A 273 24.40 4.30 -17.99
C PHE A 273 23.13 4.43 -17.16
N PHE A 274 22.75 3.38 -16.42
CA PHE A 274 21.63 3.41 -15.48
C PHE A 274 21.87 4.43 -14.36
N PHE A 275 23.04 4.40 -13.71
CA PHE A 275 23.38 5.37 -12.67
C PHE A 275 23.51 6.77 -13.25
N ALA A 276 24.16 6.94 -14.41
CA ALA A 276 24.30 8.22 -15.08
C ALA A 276 22.95 8.85 -15.42
N SER A 277 22.00 8.07 -15.94
CA SER A 277 20.65 8.58 -16.27
C SER A 277 19.79 8.86 -15.03
N SER A 278 19.99 8.11 -13.95
CA SER A 278 19.23 8.26 -12.70
C SER A 278 19.77 9.37 -11.79
N LEU A 279 21.07 9.67 -11.86
CA LEU A 279 21.76 10.67 -11.02
C LEU A 279 22.03 12.00 -11.76
N LYS A 280 21.69 12.10 -13.05
CA LYS A 280 21.95 13.32 -13.83
C LYS A 280 21.20 14.51 -13.24
N GLY A 281 21.91 15.63 -13.07
CA GLY A 281 21.38 16.85 -12.43
C GLY A 281 21.53 16.86 -10.91
N LYS A 282 22.10 15.81 -10.29
CA LYS A 282 22.46 15.82 -8.87
C LYS A 282 23.88 16.35 -8.67
N LYS A 283 24.05 17.26 -7.70
CA LYS A 283 25.34 17.87 -7.37
C LYS A 283 26.41 16.81 -7.10
N GLY A 284 27.50 16.84 -7.86
CA GLY A 284 28.62 15.90 -7.72
C GLY A 284 28.45 14.54 -8.40
N SER A 285 27.32 14.28 -9.07
CA SER A 285 27.05 12.99 -9.75
C SER A 285 28.10 12.58 -10.77
N ILE A 286 28.49 13.50 -11.66
CA ILE A 286 29.51 13.24 -12.68
C ILE A 286 30.85 12.87 -12.04
N LYS A 287 31.25 13.59 -10.98
CA LYS A 287 32.48 13.31 -10.24
C LYS A 287 32.47 11.91 -9.64
N ARG A 288 31.37 11.53 -8.97
CA ARG A 288 31.21 10.20 -8.36
C ARG A 288 31.21 9.08 -9.40
N LEU A 289 30.52 9.26 -10.53
CA LEU A 289 30.51 8.26 -11.61
C LEU A 289 31.89 8.06 -12.23
N ARG A 290 32.67 9.14 -12.39
CA ARG A 290 34.08 9.04 -12.82
C ARG A 290 34.93 8.30 -11.80
N GLN A 291 34.73 8.55 -10.50
CA GLN A 291 35.43 7.82 -9.44
C GLN A 291 35.16 6.30 -9.50
N LEU A 292 33.94 5.87 -9.87
CA LEU A 292 33.65 4.45 -10.08
C LEU A 292 34.50 3.86 -11.23
N ILE A 293 34.62 4.61 -12.34
CA ILE A 293 35.47 4.20 -13.47
C ILE A 293 36.94 4.16 -13.04
N ASP A 294 37.44 5.24 -12.42
CA ASP A 294 38.84 5.36 -12.00
C ASP A 294 39.23 4.25 -11.02
N LYS A 295 38.36 3.96 -10.04
CA LYS A 295 38.58 2.89 -9.05
C LYS A 295 38.59 1.51 -9.70
N ALA A 296 37.69 1.27 -10.66
CA ALA A 296 37.65 0.01 -11.37
C ALA A 296 38.87 -0.18 -12.29
N ILE A 297 39.40 0.88 -12.90
CA ILE A 297 40.65 0.88 -13.66
C ILE A 297 41.85 0.62 -12.74
N GLU A 298 41.91 1.28 -11.57
CA GLU A 298 42.98 1.13 -10.59
C GLU A 298 43.13 -0.33 -10.11
N LEU A 299 42.01 -0.98 -9.80
CA LEU A 299 42.00 -2.35 -9.26
C LEU A 299 42.11 -3.42 -10.36
N HIS A 300 41.75 -3.09 -11.60
CA HIS A 300 41.77 -4.02 -12.74
C HIS A 300 42.42 -3.41 -14.00
N PRO A 301 43.70 -3.00 -13.96
CA PRO A 301 44.35 -2.23 -15.02
C PRO A 301 44.48 -2.97 -16.36
N HIS A 302 44.45 -4.30 -16.34
CA HIS A 302 44.51 -5.14 -17.55
C HIS A 302 43.14 -5.50 -18.14
N SER A 303 42.05 -5.13 -17.45
CA SER A 303 40.68 -5.48 -17.86
C SER A 303 40.01 -4.42 -18.73
N TYR A 304 40.61 -3.23 -18.84
CA TYR A 304 40.07 -2.10 -19.60
C TYR A 304 41.01 -1.65 -20.71
N ASN A 305 40.50 -1.62 -21.94
CA ASN A 305 41.17 -0.97 -23.05
C ASN A 305 40.64 0.46 -23.27
N ASN A 306 41.39 1.27 -24.03
CA ASN A 306 41.04 2.66 -24.33
C ASN A 306 39.65 2.82 -25.00
N ALA A 307 39.14 1.80 -25.71
CA ALA A 307 37.79 1.85 -26.29
C ALA A 307 36.71 1.66 -25.23
N GLN A 308 36.89 0.73 -24.28
CA GLN A 308 35.97 0.50 -23.17
C GLN A 308 35.90 1.71 -22.24
N ILE A 309 37.05 2.33 -21.91
CA ILE A 309 37.10 3.55 -21.10
C ILE A 309 36.32 4.69 -21.81
N ARG A 310 36.52 4.86 -23.12
CA ARG A 310 35.77 5.84 -23.92
C ARG A 310 34.27 5.55 -23.95
N ASN A 311 33.85 4.28 -24.02
CA ASN A 311 32.43 3.91 -23.99
C ASN A 311 31.79 4.23 -22.63
N LEU A 312 32.47 3.95 -21.52
CA LEU A 312 32.01 4.30 -20.18
C LEU A 312 31.89 5.82 -19.98
N GLU A 313 32.88 6.59 -20.45
CA GLU A 313 32.78 8.05 -20.46
C GLU A 313 31.63 8.56 -21.34
N ASN A 314 31.44 7.96 -22.51
CA ASN A 314 30.36 8.32 -23.42
C ASN A 314 29.00 7.96 -22.83
N ALA A 315 28.87 6.89 -22.05
CA ALA A 315 27.65 6.54 -21.33
C ALA A 315 27.26 7.63 -20.32
N ILE A 316 28.22 8.19 -19.57
CA ILE A 316 27.97 9.31 -18.65
C ILE A 316 27.55 10.57 -19.44
N LYS A 317 28.26 10.89 -20.52
CA LYS A 317 28.02 12.09 -21.34
C LYS A 317 26.65 12.04 -22.04
N SER A 318 26.30 10.89 -22.60
CA SER A 318 25.09 10.68 -23.41
C SER A 318 23.82 10.40 -22.61
N ALA A 319 23.93 9.96 -21.36
CA ALA A 319 22.77 9.68 -20.52
C ALA A 319 21.86 10.91 -20.38
N LYS A 320 20.55 10.81 -20.64
CA LYS A 320 19.57 11.87 -20.32
C LYS A 320 18.91 11.57 -18.96
N PRO A 321 18.45 12.59 -18.21
CA PRO A 321 17.74 12.38 -16.94
C PRO A 321 16.50 11.50 -17.19
N PHE A 322 16.42 10.35 -16.53
CA PHE A 322 15.29 9.45 -16.68
C PHE A 322 15.13 8.57 -15.43
N PHE A 323 13.92 8.51 -14.88
CA PHE A 323 13.62 7.66 -13.73
C PHE A 323 13.57 6.19 -14.18
N ARG A 324 14.64 5.43 -13.89
CA ARG A 324 14.69 3.99 -14.18
C ARG A 324 14.34 3.17 -12.94
N ARG A 325 13.51 2.14 -13.15
CA ARG A 325 13.32 1.06 -12.17
C ARG A 325 14.55 0.15 -12.16
N CYS A 326 15.00 -0.24 -10.98
CA CYS A 326 16.08 -1.20 -10.78
C CYS A 326 15.77 -2.55 -11.46
N ASP A 327 14.49 -2.90 -11.62
CA ASP A 327 14.05 -4.10 -12.34
C ASP A 327 14.44 -4.13 -13.82
N MET A 328 14.69 -2.95 -14.41
CA MET A 328 15.10 -2.79 -15.81
C MET A 328 16.61 -2.99 -15.99
N LEU A 329 17.36 -3.14 -14.89
CA LEU A 329 18.78 -3.42 -14.87
C LEU A 329 18.97 -4.89 -14.47
N PRO A 330 19.80 -5.68 -15.18
CA PRO A 330 20.20 -7.02 -14.74
C PRO A 330 21.19 -6.91 -13.56
N CYS A 331 20.73 -6.33 -12.46
CA CYS A 331 21.52 -6.13 -11.24
C CYS A 331 21.77 -7.49 -10.56
N PRO A 332 23.03 -7.91 -10.36
CA PRO A 332 23.33 -9.19 -9.73
C PRO A 332 22.95 -9.24 -8.24
N TYR A 333 22.73 -8.07 -7.62
CA TYR A 333 22.34 -7.94 -6.21
C TYR A 333 20.83 -7.75 -6.02
N LYS A 334 20.02 -7.99 -7.05
CA LYS A 334 18.57 -7.71 -7.04
C LYS A 334 17.83 -8.47 -5.93
N SER A 335 18.20 -9.71 -5.63
CA SER A 335 17.53 -10.53 -4.61
C SER A 335 17.60 -9.94 -3.20
N ASN A 336 18.64 -9.12 -2.93
CA ASN A 336 18.85 -8.47 -1.64
C ASN A 336 18.46 -6.98 -1.67
N CYS A 337 17.91 -6.50 -2.79
CA CYS A 337 17.58 -5.10 -2.97
C CYS A 337 16.22 -4.77 -2.36
N LYS A 338 16.19 -3.77 -1.47
CA LYS A 338 14.95 -3.31 -0.82
C LYS A 338 14.13 -2.34 -1.67
N PHE A 339 14.71 -1.80 -2.75
CA PHE A 339 14.16 -0.68 -3.50
C PHE A 339 14.03 -1.00 -5.00
N ASN A 340 12.93 -0.53 -5.59
CA ASN A 340 12.59 -0.76 -6.99
C ASN A 340 13.11 0.35 -7.91
N THR A 341 13.66 1.45 -7.39
CA THR A 341 14.27 2.54 -8.18
C THR A 341 15.44 3.17 -7.42
N LEU A 342 16.35 3.85 -8.13
CA LEU A 342 17.45 4.57 -7.48
C LEU A 342 16.97 5.80 -6.68
N SER A 343 15.86 6.42 -7.08
CA SER A 343 15.25 7.53 -6.33
C SER A 343 14.74 7.13 -4.95
N GLN A 344 14.42 5.85 -4.77
CA GLN A 344 14.04 5.29 -3.48
C GLN A 344 15.25 5.09 -2.56
N CYS A 345 16.46 5.03 -3.12
CA CYS A 345 17.74 5.07 -2.40
C CYS A 345 18.15 6.51 -2.04
N GLN A 346 17.19 7.35 -1.63
CA GLN A 346 17.43 8.71 -1.11
C GLN A 346 16.63 8.93 0.19
N PRO A 347 17.01 9.92 1.01
CA PRO A 347 16.19 10.36 2.13
C PRO A 347 14.80 10.76 1.64
N LEU A 348 13.77 10.20 2.27
CA LEU A 348 12.39 10.53 1.92
C LEU A 348 12.10 12.00 2.28
N LYS A 349 11.45 12.75 1.41
CA LYS A 349 11.03 14.13 1.73
C LYS A 349 9.85 14.11 2.71
N ARG A 350 9.77 15.11 3.61
CA ARG A 350 8.63 15.25 4.52
C ARG A 350 7.33 15.40 3.72
N GLY A 351 6.27 14.75 4.19
CA GLY A 351 4.96 14.75 3.53
C GLY A 351 4.79 13.76 2.39
N TYR A 352 5.86 13.09 1.96
CA TYR A 352 5.79 12.05 0.94
C TYR A 352 5.71 10.66 1.58
N VAL A 353 4.99 9.77 0.90
CA VAL A 353 4.94 8.34 1.20
C VAL A 353 5.47 7.58 0.00
N GLN A 354 6.27 6.57 0.27
CA GLN A 354 6.92 5.75 -0.72
C GLN A 354 6.52 4.30 -0.49
N GLN A 355 5.84 3.70 -1.44
CA GLN A 355 5.61 2.25 -1.44
C GLN A 355 6.93 1.52 -1.74
N VAL A 356 7.41 0.75 -0.77
CA VAL A 356 8.66 -0.02 -0.88
C VAL A 356 8.40 -1.46 -1.27
N ARG A 357 7.21 -2.01 -0.97
CA ARG A 357 6.80 -3.37 -1.35
C ARG A 357 5.40 -3.35 -1.95
N PHE A 358 5.23 -4.12 -3.03
CA PHE A 358 3.92 -4.49 -3.54
C PHE A 358 3.60 -5.88 -3.01
N ASN A 359 2.52 -6.00 -2.26
CA ASN A 359 2.02 -7.31 -1.85
C ASN A 359 1.20 -7.86 -3.03
N GLU A 360 1.52 -9.05 -3.50
CA GLU A 360 0.66 -9.75 -4.45
C GLU A 360 -0.68 -10.05 -3.76
N THR A 361 -1.77 -9.75 -4.46
CA THR A 361 -3.12 -10.03 -3.97
C THR A 361 -3.64 -11.33 -4.58
N ILE A 362 -4.41 -12.08 -3.80
CA ILE A 362 -5.15 -13.26 -4.27
C ILE A 362 -6.64 -12.92 -4.40
N SER A 363 -7.38 -13.75 -5.14
CA SER A 363 -8.83 -13.59 -5.25
C SER A 363 -9.53 -13.87 -3.91
N LEU A 364 -10.74 -13.33 -3.74
CA LEU A 364 -11.56 -13.58 -2.55
C LEU A 364 -11.82 -15.08 -2.33
N GLU A 365 -12.13 -15.81 -3.39
CA GLU A 365 -12.43 -17.25 -3.33
C GLU A 365 -11.21 -18.07 -2.86
N GLU A 366 -10.02 -17.77 -3.40
CA GLU A 366 -8.79 -18.44 -2.97
C GLU A 366 -8.42 -18.05 -1.53
N GLY A 367 -8.67 -16.80 -1.13
CA GLY A 367 -8.51 -16.35 0.25
C GLY A 367 -9.41 -17.07 1.24
N GLU A 368 -10.69 -17.25 0.93
CA GLU A 368 -11.65 -18.00 1.75
C GLU A 368 -11.24 -19.47 1.89
N LYS A 369 -10.76 -20.08 0.80
CA LYS A 369 -10.25 -21.45 0.79
C LYS A 369 -8.99 -21.60 1.65
N GLN A 370 -8.03 -20.69 1.54
CA GLN A 370 -6.83 -20.70 2.39
C GLN A 370 -7.16 -20.46 3.86
N LEU A 371 -8.11 -19.56 4.14
CA LEU A 371 -8.60 -19.35 5.51
C LEU A 371 -9.22 -20.62 6.09
N LYS A 372 -10.05 -21.34 5.32
CA LYS A 372 -10.64 -22.61 5.76
C LYS A 372 -9.55 -23.66 6.06
N GLN A 373 -8.56 -23.79 5.19
CA GLN A 373 -7.41 -24.68 5.42
C GLN A 373 -6.58 -24.29 6.64
N ALA A 374 -6.39 -22.98 6.88
CA ALA A 374 -5.69 -22.48 8.05
C ALA A 374 -6.44 -22.78 9.35
N ILE A 375 -7.77 -22.66 9.36
CA ILE A 375 -8.63 -23.06 10.47
C ILE A 375 -8.49 -24.55 10.75
N GLU A 376 -8.68 -25.40 9.73
CA GLU A 376 -8.54 -26.87 9.86
C GLU A 376 -7.17 -27.26 10.42
N THR A 377 -6.11 -26.63 9.91
CA THR A 377 -4.74 -26.82 10.38
C THR A 377 -4.60 -26.38 11.84
N ALA A 378 -5.11 -25.22 12.22
CA ALA A 378 -5.01 -24.73 13.59
C ALA A 378 -5.70 -25.65 14.60
N PHE A 379 -6.85 -26.24 14.25
CA PHE A 379 -7.55 -27.18 15.11
C PHE A 379 -6.86 -28.56 15.18
N THR A 380 -6.25 -29.02 14.09
CA THR A 380 -5.69 -30.40 14.00
C THR A 380 -4.19 -30.50 14.26
N ASN A 381 -3.44 -29.42 14.12
CA ASN A 381 -1.98 -29.42 14.31
C ASN A 381 -1.57 -29.80 15.75
N ASN A 382 -0.31 -30.17 15.93
CA ASN A 382 0.24 -30.45 17.26
C ASN A 382 0.60 -29.17 18.04
N SER A 383 0.40 -27.98 17.45
CA SER A 383 0.70 -26.72 18.13
C SER A 383 -0.36 -26.44 19.19
N SER A 384 0.07 -26.13 20.41
CA SER A 384 -0.82 -25.65 21.47
C SER A 384 -1.21 -24.19 21.28
N PHE A 385 -0.55 -23.46 20.38
CA PHE A 385 -0.78 -22.03 20.16
C PHE A 385 -0.64 -21.68 18.68
N THR A 386 -1.74 -21.27 18.05
CA THR A 386 -1.77 -20.89 16.64
C THR A 386 -2.37 -19.49 16.50
N ILE A 387 -1.76 -18.65 15.68
CA ILE A 387 -2.29 -17.34 15.28
C ILE A 387 -2.59 -17.37 13.79
N ILE A 388 -3.79 -16.97 13.41
CA ILE A 388 -4.20 -16.77 12.02
C ILE A 388 -4.43 -15.29 11.80
N LYS A 389 -3.57 -14.67 10.97
CA LYS A 389 -3.73 -13.28 10.53
C LYS A 389 -4.53 -13.26 9.22
N ALA A 390 -5.71 -12.64 9.24
CA ALA A 390 -6.62 -12.60 8.10
C ALA A 390 -7.48 -11.32 8.08
N GLN A 391 -7.60 -10.69 6.90
CA GLN A 391 -8.28 -9.39 6.71
C GLN A 391 -9.71 -9.36 7.25
N THR A 392 -10.14 -8.16 7.63
CA THR A 392 -11.52 -7.89 8.04
C THR A 392 -12.47 -8.13 6.87
N GLY A 393 -13.51 -8.93 7.08
CA GLY A 393 -14.49 -9.27 6.04
C GLY A 393 -14.21 -10.57 5.29
N LEU A 394 -13.05 -11.21 5.47
CA LEU A 394 -12.75 -12.48 4.81
C LEU A 394 -13.65 -13.64 5.25
N GLY A 395 -14.28 -13.56 6.43
CA GLY A 395 -15.19 -14.60 6.93
C GLY A 395 -14.62 -15.46 8.06
N LYS A 396 -13.70 -14.92 8.87
CA LYS A 396 -13.07 -15.60 10.03
C LYS A 396 -14.08 -16.34 10.90
N THR A 397 -15.07 -15.62 11.42
CA THR A 397 -16.12 -16.17 12.28
C THR A 397 -16.91 -17.28 11.58
N THR A 398 -17.27 -17.09 10.31
CA THR A 398 -17.99 -18.08 9.49
C THR A 398 -17.18 -19.37 9.35
N ALA A 399 -15.90 -19.27 9.00
CA ALA A 399 -15.01 -20.43 8.83
C ALA A 399 -14.84 -21.24 10.12
N ILE A 400 -14.82 -20.58 11.29
CA ILE A 400 -14.83 -21.25 12.59
C ILE A 400 -16.13 -22.03 12.79
N LEU A 401 -17.28 -21.40 12.54
CA LEU A 401 -18.58 -22.04 12.72
C LEU A 401 -18.78 -23.24 11.79
N ASP A 402 -18.32 -23.15 10.54
CA ASP A 402 -18.32 -24.27 9.58
C ASP A 402 -17.52 -25.46 10.13
N TYR A 403 -16.30 -25.23 10.61
CA TYR A 403 -15.48 -26.28 11.22
C TYR A 403 -16.16 -26.90 12.46
N LEU A 404 -16.76 -26.07 13.32
CA LEU A 404 -17.44 -26.53 14.54
C LEU A 404 -18.74 -27.28 14.27
N LYS A 405 -19.40 -27.01 13.14
CA LYS A 405 -20.60 -27.72 12.68
C LYS A 405 -20.28 -29.16 12.30
N GLU A 406 -19.11 -29.39 11.69
CA GLU A 406 -18.59 -30.73 11.37
C GLU A 406 -18.04 -31.45 12.62
N ASN A 407 -17.64 -30.69 13.65
CA ASN A 407 -16.99 -31.21 14.86
C ASN A 407 -17.80 -30.96 16.15
N LYS A 408 -19.07 -31.39 16.18
CA LYS A 408 -20.02 -31.08 17.27
C LYS A 408 -19.60 -31.53 18.68
N LYS A 409 -18.78 -32.58 18.80
CA LYS A 409 -18.31 -33.12 20.09
C LYS A 409 -17.13 -32.36 20.70
N LEU A 410 -16.53 -31.42 19.95
CA LEU A 410 -15.36 -30.69 20.41
C LEU A 410 -15.77 -29.68 21.50
N SER A 411 -15.09 -29.75 22.65
CA SER A 411 -15.24 -28.79 23.74
C SER A 411 -14.49 -27.49 23.41
N VAL A 412 -15.22 -26.39 23.27
CA VAL A 412 -14.70 -25.11 22.73
C VAL A 412 -15.19 -23.92 23.54
N CYS A 413 -14.27 -23.01 23.86
CA CYS A 413 -14.57 -21.68 24.37
C CYS A 413 -14.30 -20.65 23.27
N LEU A 414 -15.31 -19.87 22.88
CA LEU A 414 -15.19 -18.75 21.94
C LEU A 414 -15.10 -17.45 22.74
N ALA A 415 -14.01 -16.70 22.59
CA ALA A 415 -13.81 -15.40 23.22
C ALA A 415 -13.87 -14.29 22.16
N VAL A 416 -14.67 -13.26 22.42
CA VAL A 416 -14.85 -12.11 21.50
C VAL A 416 -14.69 -10.76 22.22
N PRO A 417 -14.49 -9.64 21.51
CA PRO A 417 -14.07 -8.38 22.14
C PRO A 417 -15.09 -7.74 23.10
N THR A 418 -16.39 -7.78 22.79
CA THR A 418 -17.46 -7.06 23.51
C THR A 418 -18.69 -7.91 23.73
N HIS A 419 -19.57 -7.47 24.64
CA HIS A 419 -20.89 -8.08 24.83
C HIS A 419 -21.75 -8.02 23.56
N LYS A 420 -21.73 -6.89 22.84
CA LYS A 420 -22.45 -6.75 21.56
C LYS A 420 -22.01 -7.77 20.51
N LEU A 421 -20.69 -7.96 20.31
CA LEU A 421 -20.18 -8.96 19.36
C LEU A 421 -20.47 -10.40 19.81
N LYS A 422 -20.51 -10.64 21.12
CA LYS A 422 -20.87 -11.94 21.70
C LYS A 422 -22.34 -12.27 21.41
N ASP A 423 -23.24 -11.29 21.52
CA ASP A 423 -24.66 -11.49 21.22
C ASP A 423 -24.89 -11.66 19.70
N GLU A 424 -24.18 -10.91 18.85
CA GLU A 424 -24.18 -11.11 17.39
C GLU A 424 -23.66 -12.51 16.98
N LEU A 425 -22.60 -12.99 17.64
CA LEU A 425 -22.07 -14.33 17.41
C LEU A 425 -23.07 -15.41 17.85
N PHE A 426 -23.74 -15.21 18.98
CA PHE A 426 -24.76 -16.15 19.46
C PHE A 426 -25.91 -16.31 18.46
N GLN A 427 -26.45 -15.19 17.93
CA GLN A 427 -27.48 -15.23 16.89
C GLN A 427 -27.02 -15.99 15.64
N LYS A 428 -25.76 -15.84 15.23
CA LYS A 428 -25.19 -16.62 14.12
C LYS A 428 -25.08 -18.10 14.46
N ILE A 429 -24.68 -18.45 15.67
CA ILE A 429 -24.58 -19.84 16.12
C ILE A 429 -25.94 -20.55 16.13
N GLU A 430 -27.00 -19.85 16.54
CA GLU A 430 -28.38 -20.36 16.46
C GLU A 430 -28.77 -20.71 15.02
N GLN A 431 -28.42 -19.85 14.05
CA GLN A 431 -28.63 -20.12 12.62
C GLN A 431 -27.85 -21.35 12.13
N TYR A 432 -26.72 -21.67 12.76
CA TYR A 432 -25.90 -22.84 12.44
C TYR A 432 -26.38 -24.13 13.16
N ASN A 433 -27.41 -24.02 14.01
CA ASN A 433 -27.94 -25.11 14.83
C ASN A 433 -26.82 -25.80 15.65
N LEU A 434 -25.99 -24.98 16.28
CA LEU A 434 -24.92 -25.39 17.17
C LEU A 434 -25.30 -25.04 18.61
N ASP A 435 -25.11 -26.01 19.51
CA ASP A 435 -25.38 -25.83 20.93
C ASP A 435 -24.21 -25.11 21.61
N PHE A 436 -24.48 -23.93 22.17
CA PHE A 436 -23.54 -23.07 22.88
C PHE A 436 -24.24 -22.36 24.03
N GLU A 437 -23.59 -22.36 25.18
CA GLU A 437 -23.97 -21.52 26.31
C GLU A 437 -23.33 -20.13 26.17
N VAL A 438 -24.03 -19.08 26.56
CA VAL A 438 -23.51 -17.72 26.52
C VAL A 438 -23.47 -17.16 27.91
N ILE A 439 -22.32 -16.62 28.32
CA ILE A 439 -22.26 -15.87 29.57
C ILE A 439 -22.84 -14.47 29.32
N PRO A 440 -24.01 -14.12 29.89
CA PRO A 440 -24.66 -12.83 29.61
C PRO A 440 -23.85 -11.66 30.19
N GLU A 441 -24.15 -10.46 29.71
CA GLU A 441 -23.72 -9.25 30.40
C GLU A 441 -24.48 -9.14 31.72
N LEU A 442 -23.79 -8.69 32.78
CA LEU A 442 -24.44 -8.50 34.07
C LEU A 442 -25.26 -7.21 34.04
N ASP A 443 -26.58 -7.34 34.07
CA ASP A 443 -27.48 -6.20 34.26
C ASP A 443 -27.63 -5.89 35.76
N ILE A 444 -26.80 -4.98 36.26
CA ILE A 444 -26.82 -4.57 37.67
C ILE A 444 -28.10 -3.82 38.06
N SER A 445 -28.89 -3.32 37.10
CA SER A 445 -30.16 -2.62 37.41
C SER A 445 -31.23 -3.58 37.95
N LYS A 446 -30.98 -4.89 37.83
CA LYS A 446 -31.82 -5.96 38.37
C LYS A 446 -31.61 -6.23 39.86
N LEU A 447 -30.55 -5.66 40.45
CA LEU A 447 -30.32 -5.68 41.89
C LEU A 447 -31.23 -4.68 42.60
N GLU A 448 -31.48 -4.90 43.88
CA GLU A 448 -32.16 -3.90 44.70
C GLU A 448 -31.30 -2.62 44.79
N PRO A 449 -31.89 -1.41 44.88
CA PRO A 449 -31.14 -0.15 44.83
C PRO A 449 -29.96 -0.07 45.82
N GLN A 450 -30.13 -0.62 47.03
CA GLN A 450 -29.08 -0.68 48.05
C GLN A 450 -27.94 -1.66 47.66
N GLU A 451 -28.29 -2.82 47.12
CA GLU A 451 -27.32 -3.81 46.64
C GLU A 451 -26.55 -3.27 45.44
N GLN A 452 -27.22 -2.55 44.54
CA GLN A 452 -26.62 -1.91 43.38
C GLN A 452 -25.60 -0.84 43.80
N GLU A 453 -25.95 0.00 44.78
CA GLU A 453 -25.03 1.01 45.32
C GLU A 453 -23.78 0.36 45.93
N GLN A 454 -23.96 -0.67 46.77
CA GLN A 454 -22.85 -1.41 47.37
C GLN A 454 -22.00 -2.13 46.32
N TYR A 455 -22.64 -2.76 45.33
CA TYR A 455 -21.95 -3.44 44.23
C TYR A 455 -21.04 -2.48 43.47
N ASN A 456 -21.55 -1.29 43.12
CA ASN A 456 -20.79 -0.26 42.42
C ASN A 456 -19.60 0.23 43.25
N LYS A 457 -19.79 0.44 44.56
CA LYS A 457 -18.69 0.82 45.48
C LYS A 457 -17.59 -0.23 45.49
N TYR A 458 -17.93 -1.50 45.68
CA TYR A 458 -16.95 -2.59 45.66
C TYR A 458 -16.30 -2.77 44.28
N LEU A 459 -17.04 -2.55 43.19
CA LEU A 459 -16.51 -2.64 41.84
C LEU A 459 -15.43 -1.56 41.59
N ILE A 460 -15.67 -0.32 42.03
CA ILE A 460 -14.74 0.80 41.88
C ILE A 460 -13.38 0.47 42.50
N VAL A 461 -13.38 -0.04 43.74
CA VAL A 461 -12.13 -0.39 44.45
C VAL A 461 -11.52 -1.72 44.00
N GLY A 462 -12.23 -2.49 43.17
CA GLY A 462 -11.80 -3.81 42.70
C GLY A 462 -12.02 -4.94 43.71
N ASN A 463 -12.96 -4.80 44.64
CA ASN A 463 -13.34 -5.85 45.59
C ASN A 463 -14.31 -6.87 44.97
N TYR A 464 -13.80 -7.65 44.01
CA TYR A 464 -14.61 -8.63 43.27
C TYR A 464 -15.18 -9.76 44.15
N ILE A 465 -14.64 -9.98 45.35
CA ILE A 465 -15.14 -10.99 46.29
C ILE A 465 -16.49 -10.53 46.85
N GLU A 466 -16.56 -9.29 47.36
CA GLU A 466 -17.81 -8.72 47.86
C GLU A 466 -18.84 -8.51 46.75
N CYS A 467 -18.40 -8.10 45.54
CA CYS A 467 -19.27 -8.12 44.37
C CYS A 467 -19.91 -9.50 44.15
N LYS A 468 -19.13 -10.59 44.26
CA LYS A 468 -19.66 -11.95 44.13
C LYS A 468 -20.61 -12.32 45.26
N HIS A 469 -20.33 -11.89 46.50
CA HIS A 469 -21.23 -12.13 47.64
C HIS A 469 -22.59 -11.47 47.44
N ILE A 470 -22.63 -10.23 46.97
CA ILE A 470 -23.87 -9.52 46.63
C ILE A 470 -24.65 -10.30 45.56
N LEU A 471 -23.99 -10.68 44.46
CA LEU A 471 -24.64 -11.41 43.38
C LEU A 471 -25.19 -12.78 43.82
N ASN A 472 -24.44 -13.52 44.65
CA ASN A 472 -24.88 -14.81 45.17
C ASN A 472 -26.08 -14.74 46.11
N ASN A 473 -26.27 -13.60 46.78
CA ASN A 473 -27.38 -13.39 47.72
C ASN A 473 -28.62 -12.81 47.03
N SER A 474 -28.49 -12.32 45.80
CA SER A 474 -29.61 -11.78 45.03
C SER A 474 -30.67 -12.85 44.77
N LYS A 475 -31.94 -12.46 44.92
CA LYS A 475 -33.11 -13.30 44.62
C LYS A 475 -33.65 -13.08 43.20
N ASN A 476 -33.04 -12.16 42.44
CA ASN A 476 -33.48 -11.86 41.10
C ASN A 476 -33.15 -13.04 40.15
N PRO A 477 -34.13 -13.60 39.41
CA PRO A 477 -33.90 -14.75 38.53
C PRO A 477 -32.80 -14.54 37.47
N GLU A 478 -32.69 -13.34 36.91
CA GLU A 478 -31.68 -13.01 35.89
C GLU A 478 -30.26 -12.99 36.49
N ILE A 479 -30.12 -12.45 37.71
CA ILE A 479 -28.86 -12.45 38.45
C ILE A 479 -28.47 -13.88 38.86
N MET A 480 -29.43 -14.66 39.37
CA MET A 480 -29.21 -16.06 39.73
C MET A 480 -28.75 -16.88 38.53
N GLU A 481 -29.32 -16.64 37.36
CA GLU A 481 -28.93 -17.31 36.11
C GLU A 481 -27.52 -16.89 35.66
N TYR A 482 -27.19 -15.60 35.72
CA TYR A 482 -25.83 -15.13 35.47
C TYR A 482 -24.81 -15.81 36.40
N VAL A 483 -25.12 -15.92 37.70
CA VAL A 483 -24.27 -16.60 38.69
C VAL A 483 -24.14 -18.08 38.38
N ARG A 484 -25.23 -18.77 38.04
CA ARG A 484 -25.25 -20.20 37.66
C ARG A 484 -24.33 -20.46 36.46
N LEU A 485 -24.51 -19.71 35.38
CA LEU A 485 -23.69 -19.83 34.17
C LEU A 485 -22.21 -19.51 34.45
N THR A 486 -21.95 -18.47 35.25
CA THR A 486 -20.60 -18.10 35.69
C THR A 486 -19.92 -19.23 36.47
N ASP A 487 -20.62 -19.82 37.43
CA ASP A 487 -20.07 -20.89 38.25
C ASP A 487 -19.88 -22.18 37.45
N ASN A 488 -20.80 -22.53 36.54
CA ASN A 488 -20.65 -23.66 35.62
C ASN A 488 -19.43 -23.48 34.72
N PHE A 489 -19.24 -22.29 34.15
CA PHE A 489 -18.05 -21.96 33.38
C PHE A 489 -16.78 -22.07 34.21
N ASN A 490 -16.79 -21.56 35.45
CA ASN A 490 -15.63 -21.62 36.35
C ASN A 490 -15.26 -23.06 36.69
N ARG A 491 -16.25 -23.90 36.98
CA ARG A 491 -16.08 -25.35 37.27
C ARG A 491 -15.73 -26.18 36.03
N GLY A 492 -15.88 -25.60 34.83
CA GLY A 492 -15.59 -26.28 33.57
C GLY A 492 -16.68 -27.26 33.15
N TRP A 493 -17.93 -27.02 33.56
CA TRP A 493 -19.09 -27.83 33.21
C TRP A 493 -19.74 -27.44 31.88
N LEU A 494 -19.23 -26.41 31.21
CA LEU A 494 -19.73 -25.95 29.92
C LEU A 494 -18.79 -26.43 28.82
N ASP A 495 -19.27 -27.35 27.98
CA ASP A 495 -18.48 -27.90 26.87
C ASP A 495 -18.29 -26.88 25.74
N ARG A 496 -19.33 -26.11 25.42
CA ARG A 496 -19.32 -25.09 24.39
C ARG A 496 -19.85 -23.79 24.94
N VAL A 497 -19.00 -22.77 24.99
CA VAL A 497 -19.32 -21.51 25.66
C VAL A 497 -18.79 -20.29 24.91
N ILE A 498 -19.54 -19.20 24.93
CA ILE A 498 -19.13 -17.89 24.40
C ILE A 498 -18.90 -16.92 25.56
N ILE A 499 -17.75 -16.24 25.55
CA ILE A 499 -17.32 -15.27 26.55
C ILE A 499 -16.74 -14.01 25.89
N THR A 500 -16.49 -12.97 26.69
CA THR A 500 -15.72 -11.80 26.24
C THR A 500 -14.22 -11.97 26.48
N HIS A 501 -13.38 -11.20 25.78
CA HIS A 501 -11.93 -11.13 25.99
C HIS A 501 -11.58 -10.82 27.45
N LYS A 502 -12.26 -9.83 28.06
CA LYS A 502 -12.07 -9.47 29.47
C LYS A 502 -12.30 -10.67 30.38
N ARG A 503 -13.33 -11.48 30.10
CA ARG A 503 -13.64 -12.69 30.86
C ARG A 503 -12.57 -13.78 30.71
N ALA A 504 -11.98 -13.92 29.53
CA ALA A 504 -10.89 -14.87 29.31
C ALA A 504 -9.67 -14.54 30.20
N PHE A 505 -9.33 -13.27 30.36
CA PHE A 505 -8.24 -12.80 31.23
C PHE A 505 -8.48 -13.02 32.73
N LEU A 506 -9.74 -13.05 33.17
CA LEU A 506 -10.07 -13.30 34.58
C LEU A 506 -9.80 -14.74 35.02
N LYS A 507 -9.59 -15.67 34.08
CA LYS A 507 -9.36 -17.08 34.38
C LYS A 507 -7.89 -17.44 34.19
N SER A 508 -7.31 -18.16 35.14
CA SER A 508 -5.94 -18.69 34.98
C SER A 508 -5.89 -19.87 34.00
N ARG A 509 -7.01 -20.58 33.84
CA ARG A 509 -7.13 -21.76 32.96
C ARG A 509 -8.53 -21.91 32.39
N ILE A 510 -8.63 -22.04 31.08
CA ILE A 510 -9.83 -22.49 30.37
C ILE A 510 -9.78 -24.01 30.27
N THR A 511 -10.85 -24.68 30.70
CA THR A 511 -10.93 -26.15 30.81
C THR A 511 -11.31 -26.82 29.51
N ASN A 512 -11.98 -26.10 28.61
CA ASN A 512 -12.31 -26.56 27.26
C ASN A 512 -11.05 -27.00 26.51
N ASP A 513 -11.22 -27.89 25.54
CA ASP A 513 -10.10 -28.41 24.75
C ASP A 513 -9.45 -27.34 23.88
N VAL A 514 -10.27 -26.42 23.34
CA VAL A 514 -9.81 -25.32 22.51
C VAL A 514 -10.39 -23.99 23.00
N LEU A 515 -9.52 -22.99 23.14
CA LEU A 515 -9.91 -21.59 23.27
C LEU A 515 -9.68 -20.90 21.92
N VAL A 516 -10.74 -20.39 21.31
CA VAL A 516 -10.67 -19.58 20.10
C VAL A 516 -10.91 -18.13 20.49
N ILE A 517 -10.00 -17.25 20.11
CA ILE A 517 -10.05 -15.82 20.35
C ILE A 517 -10.28 -15.15 19.00
N ASP A 518 -11.43 -14.52 18.82
CA ASP A 518 -11.77 -13.78 17.61
C ASP A 518 -11.46 -12.30 17.80
N GLU A 519 -10.78 -11.70 16.83
CA GLU A 519 -10.12 -10.39 16.86
C GLU A 519 -8.89 -10.30 17.78
N ASP A 520 -8.23 -9.14 17.72
CA ASP A 520 -7.03 -8.87 18.49
C ASP A 520 -7.32 -8.71 19.99
N ILE A 521 -6.73 -9.60 20.79
CA ILE A 521 -6.82 -9.57 22.26
C ILE A 521 -5.62 -8.90 22.92
N LEU A 522 -4.51 -8.72 22.19
CA LEU A 522 -3.22 -8.35 22.79
C LEU A 522 -3.22 -6.93 23.31
N SER A 523 -3.79 -5.98 22.57
CA SER A 523 -3.91 -4.59 23.01
C SER A 523 -4.72 -4.46 24.32
N LYS A 524 -5.71 -5.34 24.54
CA LYS A 524 -6.55 -5.38 25.75
C LYS A 524 -5.93 -6.16 26.91
N SER A 525 -4.79 -6.82 26.70
CA SER A 525 -4.08 -7.56 27.75
C SER A 525 -3.38 -6.63 28.75
N ILE A 526 -3.19 -5.37 28.40
CA ILE A 526 -2.51 -4.38 29.22
C ILE A 526 -3.52 -3.33 29.64
N GLU A 527 -3.69 -3.17 30.95
CA GLU A 527 -4.65 -2.26 31.55
C GLU A 527 -3.92 -1.29 32.48
N THR A 528 -4.26 -0.01 32.39
CA THR A 528 -3.64 1.05 33.17
C THR A 528 -4.63 1.68 34.15
N VAL A 529 -4.14 2.05 35.33
CA VAL A 529 -4.89 2.80 36.35
C VAL A 529 -4.10 4.05 36.72
N ASP A 530 -4.67 5.21 36.46
CA ASP A 530 -4.11 6.50 36.84
C ASP A 530 -4.62 6.91 38.23
N VAL A 531 -3.71 7.24 39.15
CA VAL A 531 -4.01 7.60 40.53
C VAL A 531 -3.24 8.86 40.93
N ASP A 532 -3.89 9.77 41.65
CA ASP A 532 -3.19 10.92 42.25
C ASP A 532 -2.42 10.48 43.51
N VAL A 533 -1.24 11.04 43.74
CA VAL A 533 -0.42 10.70 44.91
C VAL A 533 -1.19 10.98 46.22
N ASN A 534 -2.07 11.98 46.26
CA ASN A 534 -2.90 12.25 47.45
C ASN A 534 -3.91 11.14 47.73
N ASP A 535 -4.43 10.48 46.70
CA ASP A 535 -5.32 9.33 46.84
C ASP A 535 -4.56 8.11 47.40
N LEU A 536 -3.29 7.94 47.00
CA LEU A 536 -2.42 6.90 47.58
C LEU A 536 -2.09 7.19 49.05
N ILE A 537 -1.88 8.45 49.43
CA ILE A 537 -1.68 8.85 50.83
C ILE A 537 -2.96 8.59 51.65
N SER A 538 -4.12 8.87 51.06
CA SER A 538 -5.42 8.59 51.69
C SER A 538 -5.59 7.09 51.94
N LEU A 539 -5.27 6.26 50.93
CA LEU A 539 -5.25 4.80 51.07
C LEU A 539 -4.29 4.34 52.17
N LYS A 540 -3.08 4.92 52.24
CA LYS A 540 -2.08 4.64 53.28
C LYS A 540 -2.65 4.87 54.68
N ASN A 541 -3.23 6.05 54.89
CA ASN A 541 -3.76 6.46 56.19
C ASN A 541 -4.95 5.61 56.63
N LEU A 542 -5.84 5.24 55.69
CA LEU A 542 -7.01 4.39 55.96
C LEU A 542 -6.62 2.95 56.28
N ALA A 543 -5.75 2.35 55.45
CA ALA A 543 -5.38 0.95 55.61
C ALA A 543 -4.48 0.70 56.82
N ASN A 544 -3.61 1.68 57.17
CA ASN A 544 -2.64 1.59 58.27
C ASN A 544 -1.97 0.20 58.31
N ASP A 545 -1.29 -0.15 57.21
CA ASP A 545 -0.71 -1.47 56.98
C ASP A 545 0.77 -1.32 56.60
N SER A 546 1.66 -1.99 57.35
CA SER A 546 3.10 -1.83 57.16
C SER A 546 3.56 -2.31 55.78
N ALA A 547 2.90 -3.31 55.19
CA ALA A 547 3.27 -3.79 53.86
C ALA A 547 2.86 -2.79 52.76
N LEU A 548 1.76 -2.07 52.96
CA LEU A 548 1.38 -0.96 52.08
C LEU A 548 2.37 0.20 52.21
N ASP A 549 2.81 0.52 53.42
CA ASP A 549 3.81 1.57 53.67
C ASP A 549 5.11 1.27 52.95
N ASP A 550 5.66 0.06 53.11
CA ASP A 550 6.88 -0.38 52.42
C ASP A 550 6.72 -0.33 50.90
N TRP A 551 5.55 -0.73 50.40
CA TRP A 551 5.24 -0.72 48.97
C TRP A 551 5.15 0.71 48.40
N LEU A 552 4.50 1.63 49.11
CA LEU A 552 4.40 3.03 48.71
C LEU A 552 5.74 3.76 48.81
N ASN A 553 6.58 3.43 49.78
CA ASN A 553 7.95 3.97 49.88
C ASN A 553 8.81 3.65 48.66
N CYS A 554 8.48 2.61 47.89
CA CYS A 554 9.16 2.34 46.62
C CYS A 554 8.83 3.36 45.52
N ILE A 555 7.73 4.10 45.67
CA ILE A 555 7.17 5.06 44.72
C ILE A 555 7.50 6.50 45.15
N SER A 556 7.39 6.78 46.45
CA SER A 556 7.65 8.10 47.05
C SER A 556 8.98 8.71 46.58
N ASP A 557 8.94 9.99 46.22
CA ASP A 557 10.09 10.81 45.80
C ASP A 557 10.85 10.36 44.54
N LYS A 558 10.30 9.40 43.77
CA LYS A 558 10.88 8.96 42.49
C LYS A 558 10.10 9.53 41.31
N LYS A 559 10.77 9.62 40.14
CA LYS A 559 10.16 9.96 38.85
C LYS A 559 10.51 8.89 37.81
N GLY A 560 9.60 8.66 36.87
CA GLY A 560 9.77 7.71 35.77
C GLY A 560 9.29 6.30 36.09
N LEU A 561 9.81 5.31 35.35
CA LEU A 561 9.46 3.89 35.49
C LEU A 561 9.97 3.30 36.82
N ILE A 562 9.08 2.62 37.54
CA ILE A 562 9.40 1.94 38.80
C ILE A 562 8.89 0.50 38.72
N GLN A 563 9.78 -0.46 38.93
CA GLN A 563 9.39 -1.85 39.17
C GLN A 563 8.87 -2.03 40.59
N LEU A 564 7.76 -2.75 40.70
CA LEU A 564 7.06 -2.99 41.94
C LEU A 564 6.96 -4.49 42.18
N HIS A 565 7.04 -4.89 43.45
CA HIS A 565 6.71 -6.24 43.88
C HIS A 565 5.24 -6.29 44.30
N PRO A 566 4.37 -7.01 43.57
CA PRO A 566 2.95 -7.09 43.91
C PRO A 566 2.73 -7.65 45.30
N LEU A 567 1.76 -7.08 46.03
CA LEU A 567 1.38 -7.62 47.34
C LEU A 567 0.74 -9.00 47.20
N ASN A 568 1.02 -9.88 48.15
CA ASN A 568 0.46 -11.23 48.16
C ASN A 568 -1.05 -11.20 48.46
N ARG A 569 -1.73 -12.34 48.23
CA ARG A 569 -3.20 -12.41 48.36
C ARG A 569 -3.70 -12.05 49.77
N LYS A 570 -2.95 -12.38 50.82
CA LYS A 570 -3.32 -12.10 52.22
C LYS A 570 -3.17 -10.61 52.53
N GLN A 571 -2.07 -10.00 52.11
CA GLN A 571 -1.84 -8.56 52.26
C GLN A 571 -2.90 -7.74 51.54
N VAL A 572 -3.17 -8.05 50.26
CA VAL A 572 -4.22 -7.36 49.49
C VAL A 572 -5.57 -7.50 50.19
N LYS A 573 -5.95 -8.70 50.65
CA LYS A 573 -7.20 -8.88 51.38
C LYS A 573 -7.26 -8.02 52.66
N ASN A 574 -6.22 -8.06 53.49
CA ASN A 574 -6.16 -7.26 54.72
C ASN A 574 -6.31 -5.75 54.48
N ILE A 575 -5.75 -5.25 53.38
CA ILE A 575 -5.88 -3.84 52.99
C ILE A 575 -7.31 -3.59 52.52
N MET A 576 -7.82 -4.40 51.58
CA MET A 576 -9.17 -4.26 51.00
C MET A 576 -10.29 -4.31 52.06
N ASP A 577 -10.14 -5.13 53.10
CA ASP A 577 -11.11 -5.27 54.20
C ASP A 577 -11.22 -3.99 55.07
N LYS A 578 -10.27 -3.04 54.95
CA LYS A 578 -10.22 -1.78 55.72
C LYS A 578 -10.60 -0.54 54.91
N ILE A 579 -10.84 -0.69 53.61
CA ILE A 579 -11.12 0.44 52.71
C ILE A 579 -12.59 0.88 52.86
N ASP A 580 -12.81 2.18 52.85
CA ASP A 580 -14.15 2.79 52.89
C ASP A 580 -14.53 3.46 51.55
N ASP A 581 -15.68 4.13 51.55
CA ASP A 581 -16.30 4.75 50.37
C ASP A 581 -15.52 5.97 49.82
N ASN A 582 -14.48 6.47 50.51
CA ASN A 582 -13.74 7.66 50.07
C ASN A 582 -12.71 7.36 48.97
N ILE A 583 -12.43 6.09 48.70
CA ILE A 583 -11.47 5.68 47.66
C ILE A 583 -12.19 5.44 46.33
N ASN A 584 -11.81 6.22 45.30
CA ASN A 584 -12.45 6.19 43.99
C ASN A 584 -11.54 5.65 42.86
N PHE A 585 -10.67 4.70 43.17
CA PHE A 585 -9.79 4.04 42.19
C PHE A 585 -9.65 2.54 42.48
N ASN A 586 -9.22 1.77 41.48
CA ASN A 586 -9.12 0.31 41.60
C ASN A 586 -7.90 -0.12 42.42
N VAL A 587 -8.07 -0.21 43.73
CA VAL A 587 -7.02 -0.56 44.69
C VAL A 587 -6.47 -1.96 44.44
N TYR A 588 -7.33 -2.93 44.13
CA TYR A 588 -6.88 -4.29 43.81
C TYR A 588 -5.84 -4.27 42.68
N MET A 589 -6.12 -3.50 41.63
CA MET A 589 -5.22 -3.38 40.49
C MET A 589 -3.89 -2.70 40.87
N VAL A 590 -3.97 -1.57 41.59
CA VAL A 590 -2.78 -0.84 42.07
C VAL A 590 -1.85 -1.78 42.85
N LEU A 591 -2.36 -2.50 43.84
CA LEU A 591 -1.55 -3.39 44.69
C LEU A 591 -1.03 -4.64 43.97
N LYS A 592 -1.62 -4.99 42.81
CA LYS A 592 -1.19 -6.10 41.96
C LYS A 592 -0.24 -5.70 40.82
N SER A 593 -0.04 -4.41 40.62
CA SER A 593 0.79 -3.90 39.54
C SER A 593 2.27 -4.23 39.77
N ARG A 594 2.95 -4.60 38.70
CA ARG A 594 4.40 -4.92 38.69
C ARG A 594 5.27 -3.74 38.22
N LEU A 595 4.62 -2.75 37.64
CA LEU A 595 5.27 -1.59 37.06
C LEU A 595 4.34 -0.39 37.25
N CYS A 596 4.91 0.76 37.54
CA CYS A 596 4.23 2.04 37.41
C CYS A 596 5.14 3.08 36.76
N TYR A 597 4.54 4.19 36.37
CA TYR A 597 5.23 5.40 35.93
C TYR A 597 4.79 6.56 36.82
N VAL A 598 5.75 7.29 37.39
CA VAL A 598 5.50 8.44 38.27
C VAL A 598 5.88 9.74 37.55
N GLU A 599 4.91 10.65 37.45
CA GLU A 599 5.09 11.98 36.89
C GLU A 599 4.30 13.00 37.70
N ASP A 600 5.04 13.94 38.31
CA ASP A 600 4.52 15.00 39.18
C ASP A 600 3.60 14.45 40.29
N SER A 601 2.30 14.77 40.28
CA SER A 601 1.33 14.28 41.27
C SER A 601 0.59 13.00 40.83
N ARG A 602 0.96 12.41 39.69
CA ARG A 602 0.24 11.28 39.09
C ARG A 602 1.11 10.03 39.01
N VAL A 603 0.48 8.90 39.31
CA VAL A 603 1.08 7.57 39.16
C VAL A 603 0.21 6.72 38.26
N THR A 604 0.76 6.29 37.13
CA THR A 604 0.11 5.36 36.21
C THR A 604 0.59 3.95 36.52
N PHE A 605 -0.28 3.13 37.09
CA PHE A 605 -0.03 1.71 37.34
C PHE A 605 -0.40 0.88 36.11
N VAL A 606 0.32 -0.22 35.88
CA VAL A 606 0.00 -1.15 34.77
C VAL A 606 -0.09 -2.59 35.23
N ILE A 607 -1.10 -3.27 34.69
CA ILE A 607 -1.30 -4.71 34.82
C ILE A 607 -1.22 -5.35 33.45
N LYS A 608 -0.41 -6.41 33.38
CA LYS A 608 -0.40 -7.35 32.26
C LYS A 608 -1.24 -8.57 32.63
N HIS A 609 -2.36 -8.75 31.93
CA HIS A 609 -3.17 -9.94 31.98
C HIS A 609 -2.54 -11.02 31.09
N SER A 610 -2.12 -12.13 31.70
CA SER A 610 -1.66 -13.29 30.93
C SER A 610 -2.84 -13.97 30.25
N LEU A 611 -2.63 -14.49 29.04
CA LEU A 611 -3.59 -15.39 28.43
C LEU A 611 -3.83 -16.62 29.34
N PRO A 612 -5.08 -17.12 29.44
CA PRO A 612 -5.37 -18.29 30.24
C PRO A 612 -4.65 -19.53 29.68
N LYS A 613 -4.27 -20.45 30.57
CA LYS A 613 -3.81 -21.77 30.12
C LYS A 613 -4.98 -22.52 29.47
N CYS A 614 -4.75 -23.13 28.32
CA CYS A 614 -5.69 -24.02 27.65
C CYS A 614 -4.88 -25.13 26.95
N LYS A 615 -5.51 -26.26 26.60
CA LYS A 615 -4.81 -27.32 25.85
C LYS A 615 -4.39 -26.80 24.47
N LYS A 616 -5.26 -26.03 23.82
CA LYS A 616 -5.00 -25.37 22.54
C LYS A 616 -5.62 -23.97 22.50
N ILE A 617 -4.86 -22.99 22.02
CA ILE A 617 -5.31 -21.61 21.82
C ILE A 617 -5.17 -21.25 20.34
N ILE A 618 -6.23 -20.71 19.76
CA ILE A 618 -6.27 -20.22 18.38
C ILE A 618 -6.67 -18.75 18.42
N ILE A 619 -5.84 -17.85 17.90
CA ILE A 619 -6.16 -16.42 17.78
C ILE A 619 -6.40 -16.10 16.32
N LEU A 620 -7.52 -15.44 16.03
CA LEU A 620 -7.87 -14.93 14.71
C LEU A 620 -7.91 -13.42 14.74
N SER A 621 -7.08 -12.75 13.96
CA SER A 621 -7.04 -11.28 13.97
C SER A 621 -6.72 -10.70 12.61
N ALA A 622 -7.27 -9.53 12.31
CA ALA A 622 -6.88 -8.78 11.11
C ALA A 622 -5.59 -7.99 11.30
N THR A 623 -5.23 -7.64 12.54
CA THR A 623 -4.26 -6.59 12.84
C THR A 623 -3.08 -7.06 13.67
N ILE A 624 -3.11 -8.32 14.13
CA ILE A 624 -2.08 -8.88 15.01
C ILE A 624 -0.71 -8.84 14.34
N ASP A 625 0.28 -8.32 15.07
CA ASP A 625 1.66 -8.21 14.63
C ASP A 625 2.46 -9.44 15.09
N ASP A 626 3.24 -10.04 14.18
CA ASP A 626 4.00 -11.26 14.49
C ASP A 626 5.06 -11.02 15.57
N VAL A 627 5.75 -9.87 15.52
CA VAL A 627 6.82 -9.54 16.48
C VAL A 627 6.22 -9.31 17.87
N ILE A 628 5.17 -8.50 17.96
CA ILE A 628 4.49 -8.20 19.23
C ILE A 628 3.83 -9.44 19.80
N SER A 629 3.16 -10.25 18.97
CA SER A 629 2.51 -11.47 19.44
C SER A 629 3.50 -12.47 19.99
N ARG A 630 4.65 -12.68 19.32
CA ARG A 630 5.74 -13.53 19.83
C ARG A 630 6.30 -13.01 21.16
N TRP A 631 6.48 -11.70 21.32
CA TRP A 631 6.92 -11.13 22.61
C TRP A 631 5.90 -11.35 23.73
N MET A 632 4.62 -11.19 23.42
CA MET A 632 3.54 -11.32 24.40
C MET A 632 3.38 -12.73 24.96
N VAL A 633 3.62 -13.76 24.13
CA VAL A 633 3.33 -15.16 24.49
C VAL A 633 4.59 -15.99 24.83
N LYS A 634 5.78 -15.38 24.86
CA LYS A 634 7.02 -16.05 25.29
C LYS A 634 6.85 -16.71 26.67
N PRO A 635 7.31 -17.97 26.86
CA PRO A 635 8.12 -18.78 25.93
C PRO A 635 7.32 -19.73 25.01
N MET A 636 6.00 -19.54 24.83
CA MET A 636 5.18 -20.44 24.01
C MET A 636 5.64 -20.41 22.54
N LYS A 637 5.81 -21.58 21.92
CA LYS A 637 6.03 -21.69 20.49
C LYS A 637 4.73 -21.35 19.77
N VAL A 638 4.78 -20.36 18.89
CA VAL A 638 3.64 -19.88 18.10
C VAL A 638 3.75 -20.43 16.69
N ASP A 639 2.68 -21.07 16.22
CA ASP A 639 2.45 -21.34 14.81
C ASP A 639 1.71 -20.13 14.21
N PHE A 640 2.36 -19.37 13.33
CA PHE A 640 1.82 -18.13 12.79
C PHE A 640 1.49 -18.34 11.31
N ILE A 641 0.20 -18.21 10.97
CA ILE A 641 -0.32 -18.39 9.63
C ILE A 641 -0.87 -17.04 9.15
N GLU A 642 -0.29 -16.48 8.09
CA GLU A 642 -0.76 -15.24 7.48
C GLU A 642 -1.44 -15.55 6.15
N ILE A 643 -2.71 -15.16 6.01
CA ILE A 643 -3.42 -15.25 4.74
C ILE A 643 -2.95 -14.09 3.84
N PRO A 644 -2.58 -14.33 2.58
CA PRO A 644 -2.22 -13.27 1.64
C PRO A 644 -3.33 -12.22 1.50
N ARG A 645 -2.94 -11.00 1.12
CA ARG A 645 -3.91 -9.91 0.90
C ARG A 645 -4.88 -10.27 -0.22
N ILE A 646 -6.13 -9.90 -0.05
CA ILE A 646 -7.22 -10.16 -0.98
C ILE A 646 -7.46 -8.95 -1.87
N GLU A 647 -7.70 -9.19 -3.15
CA GLU A 647 -8.14 -8.17 -4.10
C GLU A 647 -9.45 -7.53 -3.61
N GLN A 648 -9.42 -6.22 -3.34
CA GLN A 648 -10.57 -5.50 -2.82
C GLN A 648 -11.58 -5.21 -3.93
N ARG A 649 -12.87 -5.39 -3.62
CA ARG A 649 -13.96 -4.98 -4.53
C ARG A 649 -14.22 -3.47 -4.45
N GLY A 650 -14.11 -2.90 -3.26
CA GLY A 650 -14.22 -1.47 -2.98
C GLY A 650 -12.87 -0.74 -3.07
N GLN A 651 -12.82 0.51 -2.62
CA GLN A 651 -11.61 1.34 -2.68
C GLN A 651 -11.33 2.02 -1.34
N LEU A 652 -10.09 1.97 -0.90
CA LEU A 652 -9.59 2.75 0.23
C LEU A 652 -8.75 3.92 -0.29
N HIS A 653 -9.29 5.13 -0.24
CA HIS A 653 -8.57 6.36 -0.57
C HIS A 653 -7.99 6.96 0.69
N GLN A 654 -6.67 7.12 0.77
CA GLN A 654 -6.00 7.65 1.95
C GLN A 654 -5.29 8.98 1.67
N TYR A 655 -5.62 9.98 2.49
CA TYR A 655 -5.09 11.33 2.43
C TYR A 655 -4.10 11.54 3.57
N ILE A 656 -2.81 11.62 3.22
CA ILE A 656 -1.71 11.67 4.20
C ILE A 656 -1.23 13.11 4.42
N ASP A 657 -1.45 14.01 3.49
CA ASP A 657 -1.09 15.42 3.58
C ASP A 657 -2.04 16.23 4.49
N LEU A 658 -3.30 15.82 4.59
CA LEU A 658 -4.32 16.49 5.41
C LEU A 658 -4.06 16.45 6.94
N PRO A 659 -4.62 17.43 7.70
CA PRO A 659 -4.59 17.43 9.16
C PRO A 659 -5.32 16.21 9.73
N SER A 660 -4.65 15.44 10.59
CA SER A 660 -5.23 14.21 11.15
C SER A 660 -4.85 13.93 12.60
N SER A 661 -3.96 14.70 13.23
CA SER A 661 -3.75 14.60 14.68
C SER A 661 -4.82 15.42 15.42
N ARG A 662 -5.10 15.08 16.70
CA ARG A 662 -6.03 15.89 17.52
C ARG A 662 -5.61 17.37 17.54
N HIS A 663 -4.30 17.61 17.72
CA HIS A 663 -3.75 18.97 17.73
C HIS A 663 -3.95 19.66 16.38
N ALA A 664 -3.53 19.03 15.27
CA ALA A 664 -3.62 19.63 13.93
C ALA A 664 -5.07 19.88 13.49
N LEU A 665 -6.01 19.03 13.89
CA LEU A 665 -7.43 19.25 13.61
C LEU A 665 -8.00 20.43 14.41
N GLN A 666 -7.54 20.63 15.66
CA GLN A 666 -7.96 21.75 16.51
C GLN A 666 -7.20 23.05 16.24
N GLU A 667 -6.07 22.99 15.54
CA GLU A 667 -5.23 24.15 15.25
C GLU A 667 -5.99 25.16 14.38
N GLY A 668 -6.05 26.42 14.85
CA GLY A 668 -6.92 27.43 14.27
C GLY A 668 -8.39 27.20 14.62
N ASP A 669 -9.11 26.50 13.73
CA ASP A 669 -10.55 26.23 13.88
C ASP A 669 -10.91 24.79 13.44
N LEU A 670 -11.42 24.01 14.39
CA LEU A 670 -11.84 22.62 14.16
C LEU A 670 -12.87 22.49 13.05
N ILE A 671 -13.90 23.33 13.05
CA ILE A 671 -15.00 23.25 12.10
C ILE A 671 -14.52 23.61 10.69
N GLN A 672 -13.67 24.62 10.55
CA GLN A 672 -13.08 25.00 9.27
C GLN A 672 -12.21 23.88 8.71
N ASN A 673 -11.40 23.22 9.54
CA ASN A 673 -10.58 22.08 9.11
C ASN A 673 -11.44 20.91 8.64
N TYR A 674 -12.52 20.57 9.36
CA TYR A 674 -13.45 19.53 8.92
C TYR A 674 -14.22 19.91 7.66
N LYS A 675 -14.61 21.18 7.48
CA LYS A 675 -15.23 21.66 6.22
C LYS A 675 -14.26 21.53 5.05
N ARG A 676 -12.97 21.87 5.23
CA ARG A 676 -11.93 21.68 4.21
C ARG A 676 -11.80 20.22 3.81
N ILE A 677 -11.80 19.32 4.80
CA ILE A 677 -11.77 17.87 4.55
C ILE A 677 -13.03 17.44 3.79
N GLN A 678 -14.23 17.84 4.23
CA GLN A 678 -15.48 17.50 3.54
C GLN A 678 -15.53 17.97 2.09
N ASN A 679 -15.00 19.16 1.78
CA ASN A 679 -14.96 19.69 0.41
C ASN A 679 -14.12 18.83 -0.55
N ILE A 680 -13.24 17.97 -0.03
CA ILE A 680 -12.43 17.03 -0.82
C ILE A 680 -13.17 15.69 -0.98
N LEU A 681 -14.08 15.37 -0.05
CA LEU A 681 -14.84 14.12 -0.09
C LEU A 681 -15.92 14.18 -1.18
N PRO A 682 -16.22 13.06 -1.85
CA PRO A 682 -17.10 13.04 -3.03
C PRO A 682 -18.60 13.21 -2.70
N LYS A 683 -18.99 13.13 -1.42
CA LYS A 683 -20.38 13.17 -0.99
C LYS A 683 -20.55 14.08 0.22
N ASP A 684 -21.57 14.92 0.16
CA ASP A 684 -22.06 15.66 1.31
C ASP A 684 -22.62 14.70 2.37
N ASN A 685 -22.44 15.05 3.64
CA ASN A 685 -23.01 14.33 4.79
C ASN A 685 -22.60 12.85 4.94
N MET A 686 -21.42 12.48 4.42
CA MET A 686 -20.85 11.14 4.57
C MET A 686 -20.73 10.72 6.06
N PRO A 687 -21.05 9.47 6.44
CA PRO A 687 -20.82 8.95 7.79
C PRO A 687 -19.35 9.08 8.20
N ILE A 688 -19.10 9.70 9.35
CA ILE A 688 -17.76 10.00 9.87
C ILE A 688 -17.45 9.17 11.12
N ILE A 689 -16.28 8.54 11.11
CA ILE A 689 -15.63 7.97 12.30
C ILE A 689 -14.49 8.91 12.71
N THR A 690 -14.49 9.41 13.95
CA THR A 690 -13.44 10.32 14.43
C THR A 690 -13.21 10.29 15.96
N PHE A 691 -12.52 11.28 16.53
CA PHE A 691 -12.25 11.38 17.95
C PHE A 691 -13.51 11.72 18.76
N LYS A 692 -13.75 10.97 19.84
CA LYS A 692 -14.83 11.23 20.81
C LYS A 692 -14.88 12.66 21.34
N LYS A 693 -13.72 13.30 21.54
CA LYS A 693 -13.63 14.71 21.97
C LYS A 693 -14.33 15.69 21.02
N PHE A 694 -14.43 15.36 19.72
CA PHE A 694 -14.96 16.26 18.70
C PHE A 694 -16.43 15.99 18.36
N GLU A 695 -16.96 14.82 18.74
CA GLU A 695 -18.31 14.35 18.41
C GLU A 695 -19.40 15.41 18.65
N ASN A 696 -19.53 15.90 19.89
CA ASN A 696 -20.56 16.88 20.25
C ASN A 696 -20.47 18.18 19.45
N GLN A 697 -19.25 18.66 19.18
CA GLN A 697 -19.06 19.92 18.46
C GLN A 697 -19.37 19.75 16.97
N LEU A 698 -18.98 18.61 16.39
CA LEU A 698 -19.23 18.28 14.98
C LEU A 698 -20.72 18.03 14.72
N LEU A 699 -21.41 17.27 15.58
CA LEU A 699 -22.85 17.04 15.46
C LEU A 699 -23.65 18.36 15.48
N LYS A 700 -23.30 19.28 16.39
CA LYS A 700 -23.92 20.62 16.46
C LYS A 700 -23.70 21.48 15.21
N ASN A 701 -22.66 21.19 14.44
CA ASN A 701 -22.32 21.92 13.22
C ASN A 701 -22.71 21.17 11.93
N GLY A 702 -23.59 20.15 12.05
CA GLY A 702 -24.18 19.46 10.90
C GLY A 702 -23.33 18.35 10.28
N PHE A 703 -22.29 17.87 10.97
CA PHE A 703 -21.50 16.72 10.52
C PHE A 703 -22.15 15.40 10.94
N ASN A 704 -22.16 14.40 10.06
CA ASN A 704 -22.70 13.07 10.32
C ASN A 704 -21.69 12.16 11.05
N VAL A 705 -21.39 12.48 12.31
CA VAL A 705 -20.53 11.61 13.15
C VAL A 705 -21.35 10.41 13.62
N VAL A 706 -20.99 9.22 13.16
CA VAL A 706 -21.72 7.97 13.44
C VAL A 706 -21.01 7.07 14.44
N ALA A 707 -19.70 7.28 14.63
CA ALA A 707 -18.89 6.50 15.54
C ALA A 707 -17.62 7.25 15.94
N THR A 708 -16.97 6.74 16.99
CA THR A 708 -15.70 7.28 17.48
C THR A 708 -14.63 6.21 17.57
N PHE A 709 -13.36 6.60 17.45
CA PHE A 709 -12.23 5.73 17.76
C PHE A 709 -12.37 5.11 19.16
N GLY A 710 -12.04 3.83 19.29
CA GLY A 710 -12.22 3.01 20.48
C GLY A 710 -13.65 2.51 20.70
N SER A 711 -14.60 2.83 19.82
CA SER A 711 -16.01 2.42 19.93
C SER A 711 -16.61 1.94 18.61
N THR A 712 -15.77 1.36 17.74
CA THR A 712 -16.19 0.88 16.42
C THR A 712 -16.59 -0.60 16.40
N GLU A 713 -16.33 -1.35 17.48
CA GLU A 713 -16.67 -2.77 17.61
C GLU A 713 -18.20 -2.98 17.62
N GLY A 714 -18.71 -3.81 16.69
CA GLY A 714 -20.14 -4.13 16.58
C GLY A 714 -20.99 -3.11 15.80
N LEU A 715 -20.40 -2.28 14.94
CA LEU A 715 -21.13 -1.40 14.02
C LEU A 715 -21.33 -2.07 12.65
N ASN A 716 -22.42 -2.81 12.48
CA ASN A 716 -22.73 -3.47 11.19
C ASN A 716 -23.50 -2.57 10.21
N PHE A 717 -24.11 -1.47 10.68
CA PHE A 717 -24.92 -0.60 9.81
C PHE A 717 -24.10 0.21 8.78
N LEU A 718 -22.76 0.22 8.90
CA LEU A 718 -21.85 0.87 7.95
C LEU A 718 -21.44 -0.05 6.80
N GLU A 719 -21.82 -1.32 6.85
CA GLU A 719 -21.50 -2.29 5.81
C GLU A 719 -22.05 -1.83 4.45
N GLY A 720 -21.18 -1.80 3.44
CA GLY A 720 -21.55 -1.41 2.07
C GLY A 720 -21.78 0.09 1.87
N GLN A 721 -21.57 0.93 2.89
CA GLN A 721 -21.68 2.39 2.78
C GLN A 721 -20.34 3.05 2.52
N ASP A 722 -20.33 4.18 1.80
CA ASP A 722 -19.15 5.04 1.74
C ASP A 722 -18.99 5.74 3.09
N ILE A 723 -17.79 5.71 3.66
CA ILE A 723 -17.51 6.30 4.97
C ILE A 723 -16.22 7.13 4.96
N ALA A 724 -16.14 8.10 5.86
CA ALA A 724 -14.93 8.86 6.14
C ALA A 724 -14.37 8.51 7.51
N VAL A 725 -13.09 8.13 7.57
CA VAL A 725 -12.36 7.92 8.82
C VAL A 725 -11.37 9.08 8.99
N ILE A 726 -11.62 9.98 9.92
CA ILE A 726 -10.86 11.23 10.06
C ILE A 726 -10.07 11.20 11.37
N GLY A 727 -8.76 10.96 11.26
CA GLY A 727 -7.81 11.09 12.36
C GLY A 727 -6.77 9.96 12.42
N THR A 728 -5.64 10.25 13.05
CA THR A 728 -4.63 9.27 13.45
C THR A 728 -4.78 9.01 14.95
N TYR A 729 -5.45 7.93 15.34
CA TYR A 729 -5.73 7.63 16.73
C TYR A 729 -4.45 7.30 17.51
N ARG A 730 -4.09 8.15 18.47
CA ARG A 730 -2.95 7.95 19.37
C ARG A 730 -3.42 7.89 20.82
N THR A 731 -2.92 6.91 21.56
CA THR A 731 -3.08 6.85 23.02
C THR A 731 -2.04 7.74 23.70
N GLN A 732 -2.05 7.79 25.03
CA GLN A 732 -1.05 8.56 25.79
C GLN A 732 0.33 7.92 25.66
N GLU A 733 1.38 8.73 25.64
CA GLU A 733 2.76 8.27 25.41
C GLU A 733 3.22 7.24 26.46
N ILE A 734 2.83 7.46 27.72
CA ILE A 734 3.10 6.57 28.85
C ILE A 734 2.52 5.17 28.60
N GLN A 735 1.37 5.05 27.93
CA GLN A 735 0.78 3.73 27.63
C GLN A 735 1.66 2.94 26.66
N TYR A 736 2.23 3.60 25.64
CA TYR A 736 3.16 2.93 24.72
C TYR A 736 4.43 2.48 25.45
N LEU A 737 4.98 3.32 26.33
CA LEU A 737 6.15 3.00 27.13
C LEU A 737 5.90 1.79 28.04
N LEU A 738 4.81 1.82 28.81
CA LEU A 738 4.44 0.74 29.73
C LEU A 738 4.17 -0.56 28.98
N PHE A 739 3.50 -0.49 27.83
CA PHE A 739 3.27 -1.65 26.98
C PHE A 739 4.60 -2.21 26.45
N ALA A 740 5.48 -1.35 25.93
CA ALA A 740 6.80 -1.75 25.45
C ALA A 740 7.66 -2.37 26.56
N LYS A 741 7.66 -1.79 27.77
CA LYS A 741 8.38 -2.34 28.94
C LYS A 741 7.87 -3.71 29.36
N MET A 742 6.59 -4.01 29.12
CA MET A 742 6.02 -5.34 29.38
C MET A 742 6.40 -6.40 28.30
N LEU A 743 6.94 -5.97 27.16
CA LEU A 743 7.45 -6.84 26.09
C LEU A 743 8.97 -7.00 26.16
N ASP A 744 9.67 -5.93 26.51
CA ASP A 744 11.11 -5.82 26.52
C ASP A 744 11.59 -5.10 27.78
N ASP A 745 12.25 -5.86 28.66
CA ASP A 745 12.79 -5.36 29.92
C ASP A 745 13.90 -4.30 29.74
N THR A 746 14.43 -4.11 28.54
CA THR A 746 15.46 -3.09 28.25
C THR A 746 14.90 -1.67 28.09
N VAL A 747 13.58 -1.51 27.94
CA VAL A 747 12.93 -0.20 27.79
C VAL A 747 13.07 0.63 29.07
N GLU A 748 13.39 1.91 28.96
CA GLU A 748 13.63 2.83 30.07
C GLU A 748 12.87 4.14 29.92
N THR A 749 12.78 4.96 30.98
CA THR A 749 12.06 6.25 30.94
C THR A 749 12.53 7.17 29.82
N ARG A 750 13.84 7.17 29.50
CA ARG A 750 14.42 7.96 28.40
C ARG A 750 13.87 7.60 27.02
N ASP A 751 13.24 6.44 26.87
CA ASP A 751 12.68 5.99 25.61
C ASP A 751 11.34 6.64 25.24
N LEU A 752 10.84 7.56 26.08
CA LEU A 752 9.76 8.49 25.74
C LEU A 752 10.18 9.55 24.72
N GLU A 753 11.47 9.69 24.42
CA GLU A 753 11.94 10.62 23.40
C GLU A 753 11.31 10.33 22.03
N THR A 754 10.60 11.32 21.49
CA THR A 754 9.96 11.28 20.18
C THR A 754 10.62 12.24 19.21
N GLU A 755 10.61 11.87 17.93
CA GLU A 755 11.08 12.73 16.84
C GLU A 755 10.32 12.42 15.54
N ASN A 756 10.38 13.35 14.60
CA ASN A 756 9.90 13.10 13.26
C ASN A 756 10.98 12.35 12.47
N GLN A 757 10.72 11.10 12.14
CA GLN A 757 11.67 10.19 11.51
C GLN A 757 11.02 9.39 10.39
N VAL A 758 11.84 8.88 9.49
CA VAL A 758 11.39 7.98 8.42
C VAL A 758 11.21 6.59 8.99
N VAL A 759 10.00 6.06 8.88
CA VAL A 759 9.65 4.71 9.31
C VAL A 759 9.33 3.83 8.11
N GLU A 760 9.64 2.54 8.22
CA GLU A 760 9.17 1.50 7.31
C GLU A 760 8.17 0.63 8.05
N TYR A 761 6.93 0.60 7.56
CA TYR A 761 5.84 -0.16 8.15
C TYR A 761 4.84 -0.55 7.06
N ASN A 762 4.34 -1.79 7.08
CA ASN A 762 3.30 -2.28 6.16
C ASN A 762 3.61 -2.04 4.67
N GLY A 763 4.87 -2.25 4.26
CA GLY A 763 5.28 -2.08 2.86
C GLY A 763 5.41 -0.62 2.41
N PHE A 764 5.28 0.35 3.30
CA PHE A 764 5.51 1.78 3.04
C PHE A 764 6.69 2.32 3.82
N ARG A 765 7.31 3.35 3.25
CA ARG A 765 8.29 4.22 3.88
C ARG A 765 7.72 5.64 3.93
N PHE A 766 7.62 6.23 5.12
CA PHE A 766 6.95 7.52 5.34
C PHE A 766 7.51 8.24 6.57
N HIS A 767 7.25 9.55 6.67
CA HIS A 767 7.59 10.33 7.87
C HIS A 767 6.51 10.18 8.93
N LEU A 768 6.91 9.88 10.16
CA LEU A 768 6.01 9.83 11.30
C LEU A 768 6.70 10.44 12.52
N TYR A 769 5.97 11.28 13.26
CA TYR A 769 6.38 11.68 14.61
C TYR A 769 6.13 10.52 15.58
N THR A 770 7.20 9.85 16.00
CA THR A 770 7.21 8.59 16.76
C THR A 770 8.42 8.48 17.68
N PHE A 771 8.41 7.51 18.60
CA PHE A 771 9.50 7.21 19.53
C PHE A 771 10.81 6.81 18.83
N LYS A 772 11.95 7.22 19.39
CA LYS A 772 13.28 6.79 18.95
C LYS A 772 13.53 5.30 19.23
N HIS A 773 13.08 4.81 20.40
CA HIS A 773 13.28 3.42 20.78
C HIS A 773 12.46 2.48 19.88
N PRO A 774 13.09 1.46 19.26
CA PRO A 774 12.45 0.64 18.22
C PRO A 774 11.23 -0.14 18.73
N VAL A 775 11.27 -0.64 19.96
CA VAL A 775 10.15 -1.40 20.55
C VAL A 775 8.96 -0.50 20.83
N VAL A 776 9.18 0.69 21.41
CA VAL A 776 8.12 1.64 21.73
C VAL A 776 7.47 2.16 20.43
N ARG A 777 8.29 2.41 19.41
CA ARG A 777 7.85 2.74 18.06
C ARG A 777 6.99 1.63 17.45
N GLN A 778 7.42 0.37 17.53
CA GLN A 778 6.64 -0.75 16.97
C GLN A 778 5.28 -0.89 17.65
N VAL A 779 5.23 -0.76 18.98
CA VAL A 779 3.98 -0.78 19.75
C VAL A 779 3.06 0.38 19.32
N GLN A 780 3.61 1.59 19.16
CA GLN A 780 2.83 2.74 18.68
C GLN A 780 2.25 2.49 17.29
N LEU A 781 3.07 2.02 16.34
CA LEU A 781 2.62 1.71 14.97
C LEU A 781 1.52 0.65 14.96
N TYR A 782 1.72 -0.44 15.72
CA TYR A 782 0.74 -1.52 15.84
C TYR A 782 -0.60 -1.06 16.41
N MET A 783 -0.60 -0.26 17.48
CA MET A 783 -1.84 0.25 18.08
C MET A 783 -2.58 1.22 17.15
N ILE A 784 -1.86 2.11 16.45
CA ILE A 784 -2.45 3.01 15.45
C ILE A 784 -3.03 2.19 14.29
N ASN A 785 -2.27 1.25 13.74
CA ASN A 785 -2.69 0.40 12.64
C ASN A 785 -3.93 -0.43 13.00
N SER A 786 -3.94 -1.02 14.20
CA SER A 786 -5.07 -1.83 14.67
C SER A 786 -6.37 -1.05 14.72
N GLU A 787 -6.34 0.17 15.26
CA GLU A 787 -7.52 1.03 15.30
C GLU A 787 -7.99 1.44 13.90
N LEU A 788 -7.06 1.82 13.01
CA LEU A 788 -7.40 2.26 11.65
C LEU A 788 -7.99 1.14 10.80
N GLU A 789 -7.37 -0.05 10.79
CA GLU A 789 -7.88 -1.25 10.09
C GLU A 789 -9.28 -1.64 10.61
N GLN A 790 -9.51 -1.52 11.93
CA GLN A 790 -10.85 -1.77 12.49
C GLN A 790 -11.89 -0.75 12.06
N CYS A 791 -11.53 0.54 11.94
CA CYS A 791 -12.43 1.60 11.48
C CYS A 791 -12.77 1.46 10.00
N VAL A 792 -11.75 1.30 9.15
CA VAL A 792 -11.91 1.08 7.70
C VAL A 792 -12.69 -0.20 7.42
N GLY A 793 -12.41 -1.26 8.19
CA GLY A 793 -13.06 -2.55 8.06
C GLY A 793 -14.58 -2.54 8.30
N ARG A 794 -15.15 -1.49 8.90
CA ARG A 794 -16.61 -1.36 9.11
C ARG A 794 -17.39 -1.22 7.80
N ALA A 795 -16.77 -0.66 6.79
CA ALA A 795 -17.35 -0.54 5.45
C ALA A 795 -17.38 -1.88 4.68
N ARG A 796 -16.60 -2.88 5.11
CA ARG A 796 -16.50 -4.20 4.44
C ARG A 796 -16.16 -4.14 2.94
N ILE A 797 -15.27 -3.22 2.54
CA ILE A 797 -14.82 -3.00 1.15
C ILE A 797 -14.22 -4.24 0.46
N LEU A 798 -13.86 -5.27 1.22
CA LEU A 798 -13.39 -6.55 0.67
C LEU A 798 -14.50 -7.28 -0.10
N ARG A 799 -15.77 -7.14 0.27
CA ARG A 799 -16.93 -7.79 -0.38
C ARG A 799 -17.85 -6.82 -1.13
N ASN A 800 -17.80 -5.55 -0.76
CA ASN A 800 -18.72 -4.51 -1.23
C ASN A 800 -17.99 -3.50 -2.12
N ASN A 801 -18.69 -2.97 -3.13
CA ASN A 801 -18.17 -1.95 -4.04
C ASN A 801 -18.48 -0.54 -3.49
N ASN A 802 -17.84 -0.19 -2.37
CA ASN A 802 -17.96 1.08 -1.69
C ASN A 802 -16.58 1.70 -1.43
N LYS A 803 -16.57 2.99 -1.09
CA LYS A 803 -15.36 3.78 -0.92
C LYS A 803 -15.16 4.20 0.53
N VAL A 804 -13.95 4.00 1.04
CA VAL A 804 -13.53 4.51 2.34
C VAL A 804 -12.53 5.62 2.13
N HIS A 805 -12.80 6.79 2.73
CA HIS A 805 -11.91 7.93 2.71
C HIS A 805 -11.20 8.06 4.06
N LEU A 806 -9.92 7.73 4.11
CA LEU A 806 -9.11 7.73 5.31
C LEU A 806 -8.21 8.96 5.37
N VAL A 807 -8.39 9.81 6.37
CA VAL A 807 -7.53 10.96 6.65
C VAL A 807 -6.63 10.63 7.84
N ALA A 808 -5.47 10.03 7.58
CA ALA A 808 -4.53 9.56 8.61
C ALA A 808 -3.07 9.53 8.11
N LYS A 809 -2.11 9.76 9.02
CA LYS A 809 -0.67 9.79 8.67
C LYS A 809 -0.04 8.41 8.47
N LEU A 810 -0.60 7.34 9.05
CA LEU A 810 -0.08 5.97 8.91
C LEU A 810 -0.71 5.30 7.68
N PRO A 811 0.04 5.00 6.61
CA PRO A 811 -0.47 4.35 5.41
C PRO A 811 -0.95 2.91 5.69
N LEU A 812 -2.13 2.54 5.18
CA LEU A 812 -2.62 1.16 5.20
C LEU A 812 -2.25 0.43 3.90
N GLU A 813 -1.99 -0.89 3.98
CA GLU A 813 -1.49 -1.72 2.86
C GLU A 813 -2.34 -1.64 1.59
N ASP A 814 -3.65 -1.59 1.76
CA ASP A 814 -4.61 -1.60 0.65
C ASP A 814 -5.03 -0.19 0.19
N ALA A 815 -4.36 0.85 0.70
CA ALA A 815 -4.75 2.23 0.44
C ALA A 815 -4.17 2.78 -0.88
N ILE A 816 -5.04 3.40 -1.67
CA ILE A 816 -4.67 4.32 -2.73
C ILE A 816 -4.29 5.64 -2.07
N ILE A 817 -2.98 5.97 -2.08
CA ILE A 817 -2.49 7.21 -1.48
C ILE A 817 -2.82 8.38 -2.41
N GLU A 818 -3.70 9.24 -1.94
CA GLU A 818 -4.09 10.48 -2.61
C GLU A 818 -3.16 11.61 -2.14
N ASN A 819 -2.51 12.29 -3.09
CA ASN A 819 -1.78 13.52 -2.81
C ASN A 819 -2.60 14.69 -3.37
N ILE A 820 -2.97 15.64 -2.52
CA ILE A 820 -3.75 16.83 -2.90
C ILE A 820 -2.83 18.00 -3.27
N MET A 821 -1.51 17.84 -3.14
CA MET A 821 -0.51 18.84 -3.52
C MET A 821 -0.47 19.13 -5.02
#